data_AF-A0A1V9YU20-F1
#
_entry.id   AF-A0A1V9YU20-F1
#
_cell.length_a   1.000
_cell.length_b   1.000
_cell.length_c   1.000
_cell.angle_alpha   90.00
_cell.angle_beta   90.00
_cell.angle_gamma   90.00
#
_symmetry.space_group_name_H-M   'P 1'
#
loop_
_entity.id
_entity.type
_entity.pdbx_description
1 polymer ?
#
loop_
_entity_poly.entity_id
_entity_poly.type
_entity_poly.pdbx_seq_one_letter_code
_entity_poly.pdbx_strand_id
1 'polypeptide(L)'
;MSARYKRVRRLLCCAAAFVVLYIEIAGSVATRAALFGVNGLAAPSIAYRSPFIERFLASLGEGNSSGPIMPILYLTSPDGGATINVLDSGCPAAKPGGMYCPTYLTELLGHLFSPPRLWHPVGIRNFSVVVDCGYGGILLHDTTALKVHLLDAARATVTTVVLQTINVLRPDKHIAGVGGLANVATTNLSVPAQAATYHHLLRRDFPFELGPFEEVALDATAPATWAATQLSTGERFVLFGTDGLYRGTPRLHGNYAHYNWSLPSDAMAFATSTAYYEAPYSIDSYAWVRCLLGLGIAFNLGLNMAVAGVIVVNMWHHQRQVWIPDFYPSVQRRIQLRALLLLGATISNDCWHVFEYCLQKGNAREGWNSGFVLEDMVRSDGLTYLLSLAVTLADVLKTRLGLDVLVAIYVVCLSCRLQLLQTCGWCLAETNAFLAANYMACIVSEPDKPMSLWMYHDNAVTPLCLLVTELTWFIVAVSLALVYAISSKVVDVAPPAFARWTRVEPMVTVHVTPKRRPALKEPRAHGRALPPWHRPASVGVVCAGAHSESGRFEQSDAQLLAETHGIVAPFDEDPEARTFVSASGVWLLGYLVLKSTYLVEIHAYPWLWLNVTCRRDLFRIYCFRIGLRGRTSADMELLRCADIAPTDLVTDISLQPLQWTHRRQ
;
A
#
# COMPACT_ATOMS: atom_id res chain seq x y z
N MET A 1 -12.23 39.24 -2.72
CA MET A 1 -11.10 38.40 -2.23
C MET A 1 -9.79 39.09 -2.59
N SER A 2 -8.84 39.19 -1.66
CA SER A 2 -7.57 39.88 -1.91
C SER A 2 -6.65 39.08 -2.85
N ALA A 3 -5.83 39.77 -3.64
CA ALA A 3 -4.83 39.13 -4.51
C ALA A 3 -3.86 38.21 -3.74
N ARG A 4 -3.58 38.52 -2.46
CA ARG A 4 -2.76 37.66 -1.58
C ARG A 4 -3.44 36.32 -1.32
N TYR A 5 -4.74 36.32 -1.01
CA TYR A 5 -5.51 35.09 -0.77
C TYR A 5 -5.48 34.16 -1.99
N LYS A 6 -5.71 34.69 -3.20
CA LYS A 6 -5.68 33.89 -4.44
C LYS A 6 -4.32 33.25 -4.70
N ARG A 7 -3.22 33.99 -4.48
CA ARG A 7 -1.85 33.47 -4.63
C ARG A 7 -1.54 32.35 -3.63
N VAL A 8 -1.90 32.54 -2.36
CA VAL A 8 -1.71 31.51 -1.32
C VAL A 8 -2.49 30.25 -1.67
N ARG A 9 -3.77 30.37 -2.05
CA ARG A 9 -4.61 29.23 -2.39
C ARG A 9 -4.11 28.49 -3.64
N ARG A 10 -3.59 29.21 -4.64
CA ARG A 10 -2.92 28.59 -5.80
C ARG A 10 -1.67 27.80 -5.41
N LEU A 11 -0.85 28.35 -4.52
CA LEU A 11 0.32 27.65 -4.02
C LEU A 11 -0.08 26.37 -3.27
N LEU A 12 -1.15 26.42 -2.47
CA LEU A 12 -1.70 25.25 -1.80
C LEU A 12 -2.26 24.22 -2.78
N CYS A 13 -3.01 24.63 -3.83
CA CYS A 13 -3.47 23.70 -4.87
C CYS A 13 -2.30 23.06 -5.63
N CYS A 14 -1.25 23.84 -5.93
CA CYS A 14 -0.02 23.34 -6.54
C CYS A 14 0.66 22.30 -5.64
N ALA A 15 0.84 22.60 -4.34
CA ALA A 15 1.38 21.65 -3.38
C ALA A 15 0.50 20.38 -3.25
N ALA A 16 -0.83 20.53 -3.22
CA ALA A 16 -1.76 19.42 -3.17
C ALA A 16 -1.65 18.53 -4.43
N ALA A 17 -1.41 19.10 -5.60
CA ALA A 17 -1.17 18.33 -6.82
C ALA A 17 0.11 17.48 -6.72
N PHE A 18 1.18 17.99 -6.11
CA PHE A 18 2.38 17.19 -5.82
C PHE A 18 2.10 16.04 -4.86
N VAL A 19 1.27 16.28 -3.83
CA VAL A 19 0.82 15.21 -2.91
C VAL A 19 0.02 14.15 -3.66
N VAL A 20 -0.90 14.55 -4.55
CA VAL A 20 -1.63 13.62 -5.42
C VAL A 20 -0.65 12.81 -6.26
N LEU A 21 0.31 13.45 -6.95
CA LEU A 21 1.32 12.76 -7.76
C LEU A 21 2.13 11.75 -6.93
N TYR A 22 2.56 12.14 -5.74
CA TYR A 22 3.30 11.26 -4.83
C TYR A 22 2.48 10.02 -4.44
N ILE A 23 1.23 10.22 -4.00
CA ILE A 23 0.32 9.12 -3.62
C ILE A 23 0.09 8.19 -4.82
N GLU A 24 -0.07 8.74 -6.02
CA GLU A 24 -0.28 7.98 -7.25
C GLU A 24 0.94 7.15 -7.69
N ILE A 25 2.14 7.72 -7.57
CA ILE A 25 3.38 6.99 -7.84
C ILE A 25 3.60 5.89 -6.80
N ALA A 26 3.41 6.20 -5.52
CA ALA A 26 3.54 5.23 -4.44
C ALA A 26 2.54 4.06 -4.61
N GLY A 27 1.28 4.37 -4.92
CA GLY A 27 0.26 3.36 -5.22
C GLY A 27 0.60 2.50 -6.44
N SER A 28 1.17 3.09 -7.49
CA SER A 28 1.61 2.35 -8.69
C SER A 28 2.79 1.43 -8.39
N VAL A 29 3.77 1.88 -7.59
CA VAL A 29 4.90 1.06 -7.13
C VAL A 29 4.42 -0.09 -6.26
N ALA A 30 3.51 0.18 -5.33
CA ALA A 30 2.88 -0.83 -4.47
C ALA A 30 2.11 -1.87 -5.30
N THR A 31 1.30 -1.43 -6.27
CA THR A 31 0.55 -2.33 -7.18
C THR A 31 1.50 -3.25 -7.95
N ARG A 32 2.61 -2.70 -8.45
CA ARG A 32 3.65 -3.51 -9.13
C ARG A 32 4.29 -4.51 -8.18
N ALA A 33 4.55 -4.14 -6.93
CA ALA A 33 5.10 -5.05 -5.92
C ALA A 33 4.12 -6.19 -5.60
N ALA A 34 2.83 -5.88 -5.43
CA ALA A 34 1.78 -6.87 -5.20
C ALA A 34 1.66 -7.88 -6.36
N LEU A 35 1.83 -7.43 -7.61
CA LEU A 35 1.74 -8.30 -8.79
C LEU A 35 2.76 -9.45 -8.79
N PHE A 36 3.98 -9.18 -8.34
CA PHE A 36 5.05 -10.18 -8.29
C PHE A 36 5.13 -10.91 -6.94
N GLY A 37 4.32 -10.47 -5.98
CA GLY A 37 4.44 -10.85 -4.59
C GLY A 37 5.57 -10.09 -3.89
N VAL A 38 5.29 -9.58 -2.70
CA VAL A 38 6.25 -8.83 -1.90
C VAL A 38 6.37 -9.46 -0.51
N ASN A 39 7.60 -9.60 -0.04
CA ASN A 39 7.89 -9.98 1.34
C ASN A 39 8.12 -8.72 2.18
N GLY A 40 7.53 -8.67 3.36
CA GLY A 40 7.93 -7.75 4.40
C GLY A 40 9.26 -8.17 5.05
N LEU A 41 9.82 -7.28 5.88
CA LEU A 41 10.99 -7.62 6.68
C LEU A 41 10.60 -8.66 7.73
N ALA A 42 11.40 -9.72 7.84
CA ALA A 42 11.21 -10.72 8.87
C ALA A 42 11.38 -10.08 10.26
N ALA A 43 10.39 -10.24 11.12
CA ALA A 43 10.36 -9.66 12.46
C ALA A 43 9.91 -10.71 13.49
N PRO A 44 10.33 -10.58 14.75
CA PRO A 44 9.82 -11.44 15.81
C PRO A 44 8.32 -11.16 16.03
N SER A 45 7.48 -12.18 15.92
CA SER A 45 6.02 -12.05 16.11
C SER A 45 5.59 -12.47 17.52
N ILE A 46 5.83 -13.74 17.87
CA ILE A 46 5.45 -14.32 19.15
C ILE A 46 6.70 -14.84 19.88
N ALA A 47 6.84 -14.55 21.18
CA ALA A 47 7.93 -15.05 22.00
C ALA A 47 7.40 -15.84 23.21
N TYR A 48 7.56 -17.15 23.16
CA TYR A 48 7.22 -18.03 24.28
C TYR A 48 8.36 -18.11 25.28
N ARG A 49 8.01 -17.88 26.56
CA ARG A 49 8.94 -17.96 27.68
C ARG A 49 8.61 -19.17 28.55
N SER A 50 9.64 -19.78 29.11
CA SER A 50 9.60 -20.89 30.08
C SER A 50 10.25 -20.38 31.37
N PRO A 51 9.49 -19.72 32.25
CA PRO A 51 10.05 -18.99 33.39
C PRO A 51 10.50 -19.90 34.55
N PHE A 52 9.99 -21.13 34.63
CA PHE A 52 10.24 -22.02 35.76
C PHE A 52 11.45 -22.92 35.52
N ILE A 53 11.72 -23.30 34.26
CA ILE A 53 12.84 -24.17 33.93
C ILE A 53 14.19 -23.58 34.34
N GLU A 54 14.41 -22.28 34.14
CA GLU A 54 15.70 -21.64 34.47
C GLU A 54 16.05 -21.79 35.96
N ARG A 55 15.09 -21.48 36.83
CA ARG A 55 15.25 -21.56 38.29
C ARG A 55 15.34 -23.00 38.76
N PHE A 56 14.55 -23.89 38.17
CA PHE A 56 14.62 -25.32 38.46
C PHE A 56 16.01 -25.88 38.15
N LEU A 57 16.56 -25.56 36.98
CA LEU A 57 17.90 -25.99 36.59
C LEU A 57 19.00 -25.39 37.47
N ALA A 58 18.88 -24.12 37.88
CA ALA A 58 19.79 -23.51 38.84
C ALA A 58 19.77 -24.25 40.20
N SER A 59 18.58 -24.62 40.70
CA SER A 59 18.44 -25.35 41.97
C SER A 59 19.04 -26.77 41.95
N LEU A 60 19.11 -27.38 40.76
CA LEU A 60 19.78 -28.67 40.55
C LEU A 60 21.31 -28.51 40.56
N GLY A 61 21.82 -27.45 39.94
CA GLY A 61 23.26 -27.12 39.93
C GLY A 61 23.83 -26.82 41.32
N GLU A 62 23.02 -26.28 42.23
CA GLU A 62 23.41 -26.02 43.62
C GLU A 62 23.36 -27.27 44.53
N GLY A 63 22.95 -28.44 44.01
CA GLY A 63 22.88 -29.69 44.78
C GLY A 63 21.71 -29.78 45.78
N ASN A 64 20.76 -28.84 45.72
CA ASN A 64 19.71 -28.65 46.73
C ASN A 64 18.46 -29.51 46.55
N SER A 65 18.40 -30.40 45.56
CA SER A 65 17.19 -31.13 45.21
C SER A 65 17.34 -32.65 45.31
N SER A 66 16.78 -33.24 46.37
CA SER A 66 16.54 -34.69 46.52
C SER A 66 15.11 -35.06 46.08
N GLY A 67 14.67 -34.54 44.93
CA GLY A 67 13.34 -34.82 44.38
C GLY A 67 13.16 -36.27 43.89
N PRO A 68 11.92 -36.80 43.85
CA PRO A 68 11.63 -38.16 43.38
C PRO A 68 12.01 -38.38 41.92
N ILE A 69 12.47 -39.60 41.59
CA ILE A 69 12.75 -40.04 40.20
C ILE A 69 11.40 -40.40 39.57
N MET A 70 10.70 -39.41 39.03
CA MET A 70 9.46 -39.63 38.29
C MET A 70 9.72 -39.60 36.79
N PRO A 71 9.01 -40.40 35.98
CA PRO A 71 9.22 -40.42 34.54
C PRO A 71 8.88 -39.07 33.88
N ILE A 72 7.90 -38.35 34.44
CA ILE A 72 7.50 -37.01 33.98
C ILE A 72 7.27 -36.10 35.20
N LEU A 73 7.81 -34.89 35.12
CA LEU A 73 7.82 -33.86 36.16
C LEU A 73 7.17 -32.60 35.58
N TYR A 74 6.15 -32.07 36.24
CA TYR A 74 5.47 -30.84 35.83
C TYR A 74 5.83 -29.69 36.78
N LEU A 75 6.48 -28.65 36.28
CA LEU A 75 6.91 -27.50 37.06
C LEU A 75 5.78 -26.48 37.17
N THR A 76 5.45 -26.09 38.40
CA THR A 76 4.50 -25.01 38.67
C THR A 76 5.07 -24.05 39.72
N SER A 77 4.47 -22.86 39.82
CA SER A 77 4.80 -21.92 40.87
C SER A 77 3.54 -21.24 41.39
N PRO A 78 3.24 -21.30 42.69
CA PRO A 78 2.14 -20.55 43.29
C PRO A 78 2.43 -19.04 43.34
N ASP A 79 3.72 -18.65 43.38
CA ASP A 79 4.18 -17.28 43.66
C ASP A 79 4.85 -16.62 42.43
N GLY A 80 4.40 -16.93 41.21
CA GLY A 80 4.93 -16.31 39.98
C GLY A 80 6.41 -16.61 39.69
N GLY A 81 6.92 -17.74 40.21
CA GLY A 81 8.26 -18.27 39.99
C GLY A 81 9.17 -18.29 41.22
N ALA A 82 8.80 -17.67 42.34
CA ALA A 82 9.67 -17.57 43.53
C ALA A 82 9.95 -18.94 44.18
N THR A 83 8.95 -19.80 44.22
CA THR A 83 9.04 -21.19 44.69
C THR A 83 8.64 -22.11 43.54
N ILE A 84 9.44 -23.15 43.26
CA ILE A 84 9.14 -24.14 42.22
C ILE A 84 8.58 -25.39 42.89
N ASN A 85 7.34 -25.72 42.54
CA ASN A 85 6.69 -26.97 42.95
C ASN A 85 6.73 -27.96 41.78
N VAL A 86 6.92 -29.23 42.11
CA VAL A 86 6.97 -30.32 41.14
C VAL A 86 5.74 -31.19 41.33
N LEU A 87 4.96 -31.35 40.27
CA LEU A 87 3.75 -32.17 40.23
C LEU A 87 3.97 -33.42 39.37
N ASP A 88 3.22 -34.48 39.67
CA ASP A 88 3.19 -35.75 38.93
C ASP A 88 1.92 -35.91 38.07
N SER A 89 0.85 -35.18 38.41
CA SER A 89 -0.49 -35.32 37.83
C SER A 89 -0.82 -34.36 36.68
N GLY A 90 0.19 -33.66 36.11
CA GLY A 90 0.01 -32.70 35.01
C GLY A 90 -0.04 -31.23 35.44
N CYS A 91 -0.19 -30.34 34.44
CA CYS A 91 -0.29 -28.89 34.68
C CYS A 91 -1.68 -28.49 35.23
N PRO A 92 -1.75 -27.62 36.24
CA PRO A 92 -3.01 -27.23 36.88
C PRO A 92 -3.88 -26.26 36.05
N ALA A 93 -3.33 -25.59 35.04
CA ALA A 93 -4.11 -24.77 34.10
C ALA A 93 -5.03 -25.68 33.26
N ALA A 94 -6.30 -25.29 33.11
CA ALA A 94 -7.37 -26.11 32.56
C ALA A 94 -6.97 -26.78 31.23
N LYS A 95 -6.72 -28.09 31.31
CA LYS A 95 -6.22 -29.00 30.27
C LYS A 95 -4.77 -28.70 29.85
N PRO A 96 -3.76 -29.45 30.34
CA PRO A 96 -2.63 -29.74 29.46
C PRO A 96 -3.23 -30.26 28.16
N GLY A 97 -3.02 -29.56 27.05
CA GLY A 97 -3.42 -30.08 25.74
C GLY A 97 -2.94 -31.52 25.62
N GLY A 98 -3.67 -32.40 24.91
CA GLY A 98 -3.34 -33.83 24.83
C GLY A 98 -1.87 -34.12 24.53
N MET A 99 -1.16 -33.15 23.92
CA MET A 99 0.28 -33.19 23.64
C MET A 99 1.21 -33.26 24.86
N TYR A 100 0.76 -32.86 26.05
CA TYR A 100 1.55 -32.95 27.29
C TYR A 100 1.13 -34.12 28.18
N CYS A 101 0.22 -34.99 27.71
CA CYS A 101 -0.19 -36.19 28.42
C CYS A 101 0.96 -37.22 28.47
N PRO A 102 1.16 -37.93 29.59
CA PRO A 102 2.24 -38.91 29.71
C PRO A 102 2.28 -39.98 28.63
N THR A 103 1.12 -40.46 28.19
CA THR A 103 1.01 -41.49 27.16
C THR A 103 1.57 -41.00 25.83
N TYR A 104 1.10 -39.84 25.36
CA TYR A 104 1.53 -39.26 24.10
C TYR A 104 3.00 -38.82 24.13
N LEU A 105 3.45 -38.17 25.22
CA LEU A 105 4.85 -37.75 25.35
C LEU A 105 5.81 -38.93 25.29
N THR A 106 5.48 -40.03 25.98
CA THR A 106 6.33 -41.23 25.99
C THR A 106 6.45 -41.83 24.59
N GLU A 107 5.35 -41.90 23.84
CA GLU A 107 5.32 -42.42 22.47
C GLU A 107 6.08 -41.51 21.50
N LEU A 108 5.82 -40.20 21.53
CA LEU A 108 6.47 -39.20 20.69
C LEU A 108 7.99 -39.16 20.92
N LEU A 109 8.43 -39.12 22.19
CA LEU A 109 9.85 -39.17 22.51
C LEU A 109 10.46 -40.50 22.06
N GLY A 110 9.72 -41.60 22.19
CA GLY A 110 10.06 -42.91 21.63
C GLY A 110 10.45 -42.84 20.16
N HIS A 111 9.66 -42.14 19.36
CA HIS A 111 9.91 -41.96 17.92
C HIS A 111 11.00 -40.94 17.58
N LEU A 112 11.23 -39.93 18.44
CA LEU A 112 12.30 -38.94 18.23
C LEU A 112 13.69 -39.57 18.42
N PHE A 113 13.86 -40.35 19.49
CA PHE A 113 15.16 -40.90 19.89
C PHE A 113 15.39 -42.38 19.52
N SER A 114 14.46 -43.00 18.78
CA SER A 114 14.64 -44.35 18.23
C SER A 114 14.86 -44.29 16.72
N PRO A 115 15.90 -44.93 16.16
CA PRO A 115 16.95 -45.70 16.84
C PRO A 115 17.95 -44.79 17.62
N PRO A 116 18.76 -45.37 18.53
CA PRO A 116 19.75 -44.61 19.31
C PRO A 116 20.62 -43.73 18.42
N ARG A 117 20.77 -42.46 18.80
CA ARG A 117 21.52 -41.47 18.02
C ARG A 117 22.95 -41.39 18.52
N LEU A 118 23.91 -41.17 17.62
CA LEU A 118 25.32 -41.03 18.00
C LEU A 118 25.58 -39.86 18.95
N TRP A 119 24.83 -38.76 18.77
CA TRP A 119 24.88 -37.57 19.61
C TRP A 119 23.99 -37.64 20.87
N HIS A 120 23.17 -38.70 20.99
CA HIS A 120 22.34 -38.96 22.17
C HIS A 120 22.32 -40.47 22.48
N PRO A 121 23.42 -41.01 23.02
CA PRO A 121 23.64 -42.46 23.15
C PRO A 121 22.79 -43.14 24.23
N VAL A 122 22.06 -42.38 25.05
CA VAL A 122 21.32 -42.89 26.20
C VAL A 122 19.83 -43.04 25.85
N GLY A 123 19.26 -44.20 26.14
CA GLY A 123 17.84 -44.47 25.91
C GLY A 123 16.93 -43.65 26.83
N ILE A 124 15.73 -43.30 26.33
CA ILE A 124 14.72 -42.46 27.01
C ILE A 124 14.40 -42.94 28.43
N ARG A 125 14.55 -44.24 28.71
CA ARG A 125 14.29 -44.85 30.02
C ARG A 125 15.18 -44.32 31.16
N ASN A 126 16.29 -43.66 30.84
CA ASN A 126 17.21 -43.11 31.82
C ASN A 126 17.00 -41.60 32.06
N PHE A 127 15.99 -40.99 31.44
CA PHE A 127 15.71 -39.56 31.57
C PHE A 127 14.39 -39.33 32.31
N SER A 128 14.35 -38.23 33.06
CA SER A 128 13.10 -37.65 33.55
C SER A 128 12.66 -36.55 32.59
N VAL A 129 11.42 -36.61 32.10
CA VAL A 129 10.85 -35.56 31.25
C VAL A 129 10.36 -34.43 32.15
N VAL A 130 10.75 -33.20 31.87
CA VAL A 130 10.37 -32.00 32.61
C VAL A 130 9.55 -31.09 31.70
N VAL A 131 8.36 -30.73 32.17
CA VAL A 131 7.42 -29.84 31.49
C VAL A 131 7.28 -28.57 32.32
N ASP A 132 7.60 -27.41 31.74
CA ASP A 132 7.36 -26.11 32.35
C ASP A 132 5.91 -25.68 32.13
N CYS A 133 5.05 -25.77 33.15
CA CYS A 133 3.64 -25.38 33.02
C CYS A 133 3.43 -23.87 32.86
N GLY A 134 4.47 -23.05 33.08
CA GLY A 134 4.48 -21.61 32.79
C GLY A 134 4.88 -21.29 31.34
N TYR A 135 5.13 -22.30 30.50
CA TYR A 135 5.49 -22.10 29.11
C TYR A 135 4.39 -21.33 28.35
N GLY A 136 4.78 -20.26 27.67
CA GLY A 136 3.86 -19.40 26.92
C GLY A 136 2.93 -20.15 25.95
N GLY A 137 3.43 -21.20 25.27
CA GLY A 137 2.61 -22.02 24.38
C GLY A 137 1.50 -22.79 25.12
N ILE A 138 1.75 -23.27 26.35
CA ILE A 138 0.72 -23.91 27.19
C ILE A 138 -0.31 -22.87 27.63
N LEU A 139 0.14 -21.69 28.10
CA LEU A 139 -0.74 -20.63 28.59
C LEU A 139 -1.65 -20.07 27.49
N LEU A 140 -1.16 -20.04 26.25
CA LEU A 140 -1.92 -19.59 25.08
C LEU A 140 -2.68 -20.72 24.38
N HIS A 141 -2.63 -21.95 24.91
CA HIS A 141 -3.22 -23.14 24.30
C HIS A 141 -2.78 -23.40 22.84
N ASP A 142 -1.55 -23.03 22.50
CA ASP A 142 -0.96 -23.32 21.19
C ASP A 142 -0.65 -24.82 21.09
N THR A 143 -1.34 -25.51 20.19
CA THR A 143 -1.19 -26.96 19.95
C THR A 143 -0.25 -27.28 18.77
N THR A 144 0.35 -26.27 18.17
CA THR A 144 1.27 -26.40 17.01
C THR A 144 2.74 -26.53 17.43
N ALA A 145 3.00 -26.27 18.71
CA ALA A 145 4.32 -26.15 19.30
C ALA A 145 4.41 -26.94 20.62
N LEU A 146 5.35 -27.87 20.69
CA LEU A 146 5.66 -28.62 21.90
C LEU A 146 7.07 -28.26 22.40
N LYS A 147 7.19 -27.95 23.68
CA LYS A 147 8.48 -27.76 24.35
C LYS A 147 8.59 -28.63 25.58
N VAL A 148 9.64 -29.44 25.65
CA VAL A 148 9.94 -30.34 26.78
C VAL A 148 11.45 -30.39 27.04
N HIS A 149 11.82 -30.73 28.27
CA HIS A 149 13.21 -30.87 28.68
C HIS A 149 13.45 -32.29 29.20
N LEU A 150 14.57 -32.91 28.84
CA LEU A 150 14.97 -34.23 29.32
C LEU A 150 16.14 -34.04 30.28
N LEU A 151 15.97 -34.49 31.52
CA LEU A 151 16.99 -34.44 32.55
C LEU A 151 17.61 -35.83 32.72
N ASP A 152 18.93 -35.93 32.60
CA ASP A 152 19.65 -37.19 32.80
C ASP A 152 19.53 -37.70 34.25
N ALA A 153 19.67 -39.02 34.45
CA ALA A 153 19.65 -39.64 35.76
C ALA A 153 20.69 -39.06 36.73
N ALA A 154 21.87 -38.68 36.21
CA ALA A 154 22.91 -38.01 37.00
C ALA A 154 22.63 -36.51 37.23
N ARG A 155 21.56 -35.96 36.64
CA ARG A 155 21.15 -34.54 36.71
C ARG A 155 22.26 -33.57 36.33
N ALA A 156 23.16 -34.00 35.44
CA ALA A 156 24.30 -33.22 34.97
C ALA A 156 24.01 -32.54 33.63
N THR A 157 23.16 -33.15 32.79
CA THR A 157 22.83 -32.64 31.45
C THR A 157 21.33 -32.48 31.29
N VAL A 158 20.97 -31.47 30.51
CA VAL A 158 19.59 -31.19 30.11
C VAL A 158 19.53 -31.12 28.60
N THR A 159 18.63 -31.89 28.02
CA THR A 159 18.33 -31.84 26.59
C THR A 159 16.99 -31.16 26.40
N THR A 160 16.99 -29.98 25.77
CA THR A 160 15.77 -29.27 25.40
C THR A 160 15.32 -29.71 24.02
N VAL A 161 14.06 -30.10 23.91
CA VAL A 161 13.39 -30.45 22.65
C VAL A 161 12.29 -29.45 22.39
N VAL A 162 12.33 -28.81 21.23
CA VAL A 162 11.22 -27.98 20.76
C VAL A 162 10.76 -28.51 19.40
N LEU A 163 9.53 -28.99 19.34
CA LEU A 163 8.90 -29.60 18.17
C LEU A 163 7.80 -28.68 17.64
N GLN A 164 7.90 -28.34 16.36
CA GLN A 164 6.92 -27.54 15.63
C GLN A 164 6.29 -28.34 14.50
N THR A 165 4.99 -28.17 14.26
CA THR A 165 4.37 -28.56 12.99
C THR A 165 4.69 -27.55 11.89
N ILE A 166 5.05 -28.01 10.71
CA ILE A 166 5.62 -27.19 9.64
C ILE A 166 5.20 -27.68 8.25
N ASN A 167 5.22 -26.81 7.25
CA ASN A 167 5.11 -27.23 5.85
C ASN A 167 6.47 -27.73 5.35
N VAL A 168 6.43 -28.76 4.52
CA VAL A 168 7.60 -29.39 3.90
C VAL A 168 7.47 -29.32 2.39
N LEU A 169 8.28 -28.49 1.75
CA LEU A 169 8.37 -28.42 0.29
C LEU A 169 9.55 -29.26 -0.20
N ARG A 170 9.29 -30.08 -1.21
CA ARG A 170 10.28 -30.92 -1.91
C ARG A 170 10.53 -30.30 -3.28
N PRO A 171 11.48 -29.35 -3.42
CA PRO A 171 11.65 -28.57 -4.65
C PRO A 171 11.94 -29.45 -5.87
N ASP A 172 12.80 -30.46 -5.73
CA ASP A 172 13.17 -31.34 -6.84
C ASP A 172 11.99 -32.16 -7.37
N LYS A 173 11.01 -32.44 -6.51
CA LYS A 173 9.81 -33.24 -6.83
C LYS A 173 8.55 -32.40 -7.05
N HIS A 174 8.62 -31.09 -6.80
CA HIS A 174 7.49 -30.16 -6.88
C HIS A 174 6.29 -30.60 -6.02
N ILE A 175 6.56 -31.21 -4.87
CA ILE A 175 5.53 -31.70 -3.94
C ILE A 175 5.60 -30.87 -2.65
N ALA A 176 4.45 -30.37 -2.21
CA ALA A 176 4.27 -29.80 -0.87
C ALA A 176 3.56 -30.82 0.02
N GLY A 177 3.98 -30.90 1.27
CA GLY A 177 3.36 -31.69 2.31
C GLY A 177 3.54 -31.03 3.67
N VAL A 178 3.25 -31.80 4.71
CA VAL A 178 3.32 -31.34 6.10
C VAL A 178 4.32 -32.19 6.87
N GLY A 179 4.79 -31.69 8.00
CA GLY A 179 5.71 -32.43 8.84
C GLY A 179 5.89 -31.82 10.23
N GLY A 180 6.74 -32.46 11.01
CA GLY A 180 7.15 -32.05 12.34
C GLY A 180 8.65 -31.88 12.36
N LEU A 181 9.12 -30.72 12.79
CA LEU A 181 10.53 -30.43 12.96
C LEU A 181 10.83 -30.27 14.45
N ALA A 182 11.63 -31.20 14.98
CA ALA A 182 12.16 -31.14 16.32
C ALA A 182 13.59 -30.60 16.31
N ASN A 183 13.82 -29.54 17.07
CA ASN A 183 15.12 -28.96 17.34
C ASN A 183 15.56 -29.42 18.73
N VAL A 184 16.73 -30.04 18.80
CA VAL A 184 17.26 -30.65 20.02
C VAL A 184 18.59 -30.01 20.36
N ALA A 185 18.72 -29.48 21.57
CA ALA A 185 19.96 -28.93 22.08
C ALA A 185 20.24 -29.50 23.48
N THR A 186 21.48 -29.91 23.72
CA THR A 186 21.91 -30.47 25.01
C THR A 186 22.90 -29.53 25.68
N THR A 187 22.68 -29.26 26.96
CA THR A 187 23.49 -28.36 27.78
C THR A 187 23.99 -29.09 29.02
N ASN A 188 25.24 -28.85 29.39
CA ASN A 188 25.77 -29.29 30.68
C ASN A 188 25.47 -28.23 31.76
N LEU A 189 24.83 -28.63 32.86
CA LEU A 189 24.46 -27.73 33.96
C LEU A 189 25.68 -27.19 34.73
N SER A 190 26.84 -27.84 34.63
CA SER A 190 28.08 -27.40 35.28
C SER A 190 28.84 -26.31 34.51
N VAL A 191 28.47 -26.04 33.25
CA VAL A 191 29.14 -25.06 32.39
C VAL A 191 28.18 -23.91 32.06
N PRO A 192 28.25 -22.78 32.77
CA PRO A 192 27.44 -21.62 32.42
C PRO A 192 27.87 -21.06 31.05
N ALA A 193 26.89 -20.73 30.20
CA ALA A 193 27.05 -20.14 28.86
C ALA A 193 27.71 -21.04 27.79
N GLN A 194 27.28 -22.30 27.71
CA GLN A 194 27.68 -23.20 26.62
C GLN A 194 27.01 -22.81 25.29
N ALA A 195 27.81 -22.72 24.21
CA ALA A 195 27.28 -22.52 22.86
C ALA A 195 26.35 -23.67 22.45
N ALA A 196 25.18 -23.35 21.91
CA ALA A 196 24.19 -24.33 21.49
C ALA A 196 24.66 -25.12 20.27
N THR A 197 24.66 -26.44 20.38
CA THR A 197 24.76 -27.36 19.24
C THR A 197 23.39 -27.94 18.99
N TYR A 198 22.85 -27.74 17.80
CA TYR A 198 21.51 -28.17 17.42
C TYR A 198 21.53 -29.44 16.58
N HIS A 199 20.65 -30.38 16.93
CA HIS A 199 20.28 -31.50 16.10
C HIS A 199 18.84 -31.32 15.62
N HIS A 200 18.62 -31.51 14.32
CA HIS A 200 17.34 -31.30 13.68
C HIS A 200 16.76 -32.63 13.22
N LEU A 201 15.55 -32.90 13.66
CA LEU A 201 14.83 -34.14 13.40
C LEU A 201 13.54 -33.80 12.66
N LEU A 202 13.38 -34.33 11.45
CA LEU A 202 12.22 -34.10 10.60
C LEU A 202 11.40 -35.39 10.48
N ARG A 203 10.09 -35.28 10.70
CA ARG A 203 9.12 -36.31 10.34
C ARG A 203 8.15 -35.73 9.32
N ARG A 204 8.02 -36.40 8.17
CA ARG A 204 6.97 -36.08 7.20
C ARG A 204 5.63 -36.62 7.69
N ASP A 205 4.55 -35.98 7.30
CA ASP A 205 3.15 -36.35 7.59
C ASP A 205 2.73 -36.19 9.07
N PHE A 206 3.62 -35.70 9.94
CA PHE A 206 3.29 -35.22 11.27
C PHE A 206 2.51 -33.89 11.19
N PRO A 207 1.48 -33.63 12.03
CA PRO A 207 1.04 -34.38 13.21
C PRO A 207 0.03 -35.50 12.94
N PHE A 208 -0.34 -35.75 11.68
CA PHE A 208 -1.38 -36.73 11.33
C PHE A 208 -0.91 -38.17 11.56
N GLU A 209 0.33 -38.45 11.18
CA GLU A 209 1.00 -39.74 11.40
C GLU A 209 2.15 -39.62 12.40
N LEU A 210 2.07 -40.40 13.48
CA LEU A 210 3.17 -40.55 14.43
C LEU A 210 4.11 -41.66 13.95
N GLY A 211 5.41 -41.39 13.93
CA GLY A 211 6.41 -42.33 13.44
C GLY A 211 7.84 -41.81 13.63
N PRO A 212 8.86 -42.61 13.30
CA PRO A 212 10.26 -42.27 13.56
C PRO A 212 10.68 -41.03 12.78
N PHE A 213 11.40 -40.12 13.47
CA PHE A 213 11.96 -38.92 12.89
C PHE A 213 13.30 -39.21 12.21
N GLU A 214 13.64 -38.46 11.17
CA GLU A 214 14.89 -38.60 10.42
C GLU A 214 15.77 -37.38 10.64
N GLU A 215 17.09 -37.57 10.69
CA GLU A 215 18.02 -36.46 10.95
C GLU A 215 18.24 -35.64 9.67
N VAL A 216 18.18 -34.32 9.81
CA VAL A 216 18.37 -33.36 8.73
C VAL A 216 19.44 -32.35 9.14
N ALA A 217 20.25 -31.91 8.17
CA ALA A 217 21.13 -30.77 8.32
C ALA A 217 20.43 -29.52 7.81
N LEU A 218 20.53 -28.40 8.53
CA LEU A 218 20.09 -27.10 8.02
C LEU A 218 21.24 -26.44 7.25
N ASP A 219 21.07 -26.26 5.94
CA ASP A 219 22.10 -25.73 5.04
C ASP A 219 22.22 -24.20 5.17
N ALA A 220 21.08 -23.53 5.34
CA ALA A 220 20.97 -22.09 5.50
C ALA A 220 19.72 -21.75 6.33
N THR A 221 19.94 -21.10 7.48
CA THR A 221 18.86 -20.61 8.34
C THR A 221 18.49 -19.19 7.93
N ALA A 222 17.51 -19.02 7.05
CA ALA A 222 16.85 -17.73 6.89
C ALA A 222 15.82 -17.54 8.02
N PRO A 223 15.45 -16.30 8.40
CA PRO A 223 14.59 -16.07 9.55
C PRO A 223 13.22 -16.77 9.50
N ALA A 224 12.62 -16.88 8.32
CA ALA A 224 11.26 -17.40 8.14
C ALA A 224 11.17 -18.69 7.31
N THR A 225 12.27 -19.12 6.70
CA THR A 225 12.33 -20.32 5.86
C THR A 225 13.68 -21.01 6.05
N TRP A 226 13.67 -22.34 6.12
CA TRP A 226 14.88 -23.12 6.33
C TRP A 226 15.11 -24.09 5.19
N ALA A 227 16.31 -24.06 4.61
CA ALA A 227 16.74 -25.09 3.69
C ALA A 227 17.35 -26.25 4.50
N ALA A 228 16.85 -27.46 4.28
CA ALA A 228 17.29 -28.64 4.99
C ALA A 228 17.68 -29.76 4.01
N THR A 229 18.68 -30.55 4.36
CA THR A 229 19.09 -31.74 3.62
C THR A 229 19.02 -32.96 4.52
N GLN A 230 18.34 -34.01 4.06
CA GLN A 230 18.23 -35.26 4.79
C GLN A 230 19.55 -36.03 4.78
N LEU A 231 20.04 -36.42 5.96
CA LEU A 231 21.36 -37.06 6.06
C LEU A 231 21.39 -38.48 5.49
N SER A 232 20.28 -39.22 5.56
CA SER A 232 20.23 -40.61 5.09
C SER A 232 20.10 -40.75 3.58
N THR A 233 19.41 -39.83 2.91
CA THR A 233 19.08 -39.91 1.48
C THR A 233 19.74 -38.82 0.63
N GLY A 234 20.21 -37.74 1.25
CA GLY A 234 20.66 -36.53 0.55
C GLY A 234 19.53 -35.70 -0.08
N GLU A 235 18.26 -36.00 0.21
CA GLU A 235 17.13 -35.25 -0.34
C GLU A 235 17.01 -33.85 0.28
N ARG A 236 16.71 -32.85 -0.55
CA ARG A 236 16.57 -31.45 -0.13
C ARG A 236 15.12 -31.08 0.16
N PHE A 237 14.93 -30.30 1.22
CA PHE A 237 13.65 -29.78 1.67
C PHE A 237 13.72 -28.28 1.94
N VAL A 238 12.58 -27.63 1.83
CA VAL A 238 12.37 -26.27 2.34
C VAL A 238 11.29 -26.34 3.40
N LEU A 239 11.61 -25.89 4.62
CA LEU A 239 10.79 -26.00 5.81
C LEU A 239 10.33 -24.60 6.25
N PHE A 240 9.02 -24.41 6.40
CA PHE A 240 8.43 -23.15 6.86
C PHE A 240 7.01 -23.34 7.41
N GLY A 241 6.68 -22.61 8.48
CA GLY A 241 5.30 -22.44 8.92
C GLY A 241 4.56 -21.45 8.01
N THR A 242 3.24 -21.54 7.97
CA THR A 242 2.41 -20.52 7.33
C THR A 242 1.21 -20.15 8.16
N ASP A 243 0.81 -18.89 8.07
CA ASP A 243 -0.38 -18.34 8.70
C ASP A 243 -0.99 -17.25 7.82
N GLY A 244 -2.28 -16.94 8.00
CA GLY A 244 -2.99 -15.96 7.19
C GLY A 244 -3.93 -16.61 6.19
N LEU A 245 -4.15 -15.98 5.04
CA LEU A 245 -5.20 -16.43 4.12
C LEU A 245 -4.89 -16.23 2.65
N TYR A 246 -5.67 -16.91 1.82
CA TYR A 246 -5.67 -16.74 0.38
C TYR A 246 -7.09 -16.79 -0.20
N ARG A 247 -7.23 -16.44 -1.48
CA ARG A 247 -8.45 -16.67 -2.27
C ARG A 247 -8.15 -17.45 -3.53
N GLY A 248 -8.86 -18.57 -3.69
CA GLY A 248 -8.71 -19.47 -4.85
C GLY A 248 -7.40 -20.26 -4.78
N THR A 249 -6.25 -19.59 -4.93
CA THR A 249 -4.95 -20.21 -4.68
C THR A 249 -4.00 -19.24 -3.97
N PRO A 250 -3.00 -19.73 -3.20
CA PRO A 250 -2.00 -18.88 -2.55
C PRO A 250 -1.22 -17.97 -3.51
N ARG A 251 -1.17 -18.30 -4.81
CA ARG A 251 -0.48 -17.50 -5.84
C ARG A 251 -1.39 -16.50 -6.56
N LEU A 252 -2.71 -16.65 -6.43
CA LEU A 252 -3.67 -15.78 -7.10
C LEU A 252 -3.91 -14.53 -6.26
N HIS A 253 -4.27 -14.75 -5.00
CA HIS A 253 -4.52 -13.75 -3.97
C HIS A 253 -4.04 -14.32 -2.65
N GLY A 254 -3.01 -13.74 -2.06
CA GLY A 254 -2.45 -14.23 -0.82
C GLY A 254 -2.07 -13.07 0.08
N ASN A 255 -2.46 -13.15 1.34
CA ASN A 255 -1.85 -12.38 2.40
C ASN A 255 -1.64 -13.33 3.58
N TYR A 256 -0.42 -13.85 3.64
CA TYR A 256 0.00 -14.87 4.58
C TYR A 256 1.44 -14.62 4.96
N ALA A 257 1.93 -15.16 6.07
CA ALA A 257 3.34 -15.10 6.37
C ALA A 257 3.99 -16.48 6.32
N HIS A 258 5.30 -16.45 6.12
CA HIS A 258 6.17 -17.57 6.39
C HIS A 258 6.78 -17.35 7.76
N TYR A 259 6.89 -18.40 8.56
CA TYR A 259 7.54 -18.25 9.86
C TYR A 259 8.33 -19.48 10.26
N ASN A 260 9.38 -19.27 11.05
CA ASN A 260 10.15 -20.31 11.73
C ASN A 260 10.61 -19.79 13.10
N TRP A 261 11.03 -20.66 14.01
CA TRP A 261 11.55 -20.24 15.31
C TRP A 261 12.98 -19.73 15.23
N SER A 262 13.40 -18.98 16.24
CA SER A 262 14.79 -18.66 16.45
C SER A 262 15.56 -19.85 17.00
N LEU A 263 16.83 -19.94 16.61
CA LEU A 263 17.82 -20.84 17.18
C LEU A 263 18.88 -19.99 17.89
N PRO A 264 18.67 -19.64 19.18
CA PRO A 264 19.63 -18.83 19.94
C PRO A 264 21.02 -19.48 19.96
N SER A 265 22.08 -18.68 20.02
CA SER A 265 23.44 -19.22 20.13
C SER A 265 23.75 -19.84 21.50
N ASP A 266 22.96 -19.54 22.53
CA ASP A 266 23.07 -20.07 23.89
C ASP A 266 22.00 -21.14 24.13
N ALA A 267 22.42 -22.30 24.61
CA ALA A 267 21.54 -23.43 24.86
C ALA A 267 20.61 -23.21 26.07
N MET A 268 21.06 -22.40 27.05
CA MET A 268 20.18 -21.97 28.15
C MET A 268 19.13 -20.98 27.67
N ALA A 269 19.50 -20.02 26.82
CA ALA A 269 18.53 -19.14 26.16
C ALA A 269 17.48 -19.93 25.35
N PHE A 270 17.87 -21.03 24.68
CA PHE A 270 16.94 -21.92 23.99
C PHE A 270 15.99 -22.65 24.95
N ALA A 271 16.47 -23.04 26.14
CA ALA A 271 15.63 -23.63 27.18
C ALA A 271 14.60 -22.63 27.73
N THR A 272 14.97 -21.36 27.90
CA THR A 272 14.11 -20.36 28.55
C THR A 272 13.20 -19.60 27.58
N SER A 273 13.61 -19.36 26.34
CA SER A 273 12.87 -18.53 25.40
C SER A 273 12.90 -19.09 23.97
N THR A 274 11.77 -19.02 23.29
CA THR A 274 11.63 -19.42 21.88
C THR A 274 10.81 -18.35 21.18
N ALA A 275 11.36 -17.72 20.14
CA ALA A 275 10.68 -16.65 19.40
C ALA A 275 10.41 -17.07 17.96
N TYR A 276 9.23 -16.75 17.45
CA TYR A 276 8.85 -16.92 16.05
C TYR A 276 9.31 -15.71 15.26
N TYR A 277 9.99 -15.95 14.14
CA TYR A 277 10.32 -14.95 13.15
C TYR A 277 9.38 -15.12 11.97
N GLU A 278 8.58 -14.10 11.73
CA GLU A 278 7.55 -14.07 10.71
C GLU A 278 7.99 -13.13 9.58
N ALA A 279 7.98 -13.62 8.34
CA ALA A 279 8.16 -12.85 7.13
C ALA A 279 6.81 -12.79 6.39
N PRO A 280 6.08 -11.68 6.50
CA PRO A 280 4.77 -11.56 5.86
C PRO A 280 4.92 -11.44 4.35
N TYR A 281 3.94 -11.96 3.62
CA TYR A 281 3.91 -12.01 2.17
C TYR A 281 2.54 -11.59 1.65
N SER A 282 2.53 -10.74 0.62
CA SER A 282 1.32 -10.27 -0.05
C SER A 282 1.47 -10.44 -1.55
N ILE A 283 0.44 -10.98 -2.21
CA ILE A 283 0.37 -11.16 -3.65
C ILE A 283 -1.06 -10.91 -4.17
N ASP A 284 -1.14 -10.20 -5.29
CA ASP A 284 -2.37 -9.99 -6.07
C ASP A 284 -2.04 -10.14 -7.56
N SER A 285 -2.34 -11.32 -8.12
CA SER A 285 -2.09 -11.61 -9.53
C SER A 285 -2.95 -10.78 -10.49
N TYR A 286 -4.10 -10.25 -10.06
CA TYR A 286 -4.96 -9.37 -10.86
C TYR A 286 -4.54 -7.89 -10.80
N ALA A 287 -3.51 -7.56 -10.00
CA ALA A 287 -2.96 -6.22 -9.92
C ALA A 287 -2.44 -5.68 -11.27
N TRP A 288 -2.21 -6.53 -12.28
CA TRP A 288 -1.82 -6.10 -13.62
C TRP A 288 -2.83 -5.12 -14.26
N VAL A 289 -4.13 -5.29 -14.00
CA VAL A 289 -5.17 -4.38 -14.49
C VAL A 289 -4.98 -3.00 -13.86
N ARG A 290 -4.73 -2.95 -12.55
CA ARG A 290 -4.44 -1.70 -11.82
C ARG A 290 -3.15 -1.05 -12.30
N CYS A 291 -2.10 -1.83 -12.58
CA CYS A 291 -0.84 -1.32 -13.16
C CYS A 291 -1.07 -0.55 -14.48
N LEU A 292 -1.90 -1.08 -15.38
CA LEU A 292 -2.23 -0.41 -16.64
C LEU A 292 -3.02 0.88 -16.41
N LEU A 293 -3.92 0.90 -15.43
CA LEU A 293 -4.75 2.05 -15.10
C LEU A 293 -3.97 3.16 -14.36
N GLY A 294 -3.05 2.80 -13.46
CA GLY A 294 -2.27 3.73 -12.64
C GLY A 294 -1.22 4.51 -13.43
N LEU A 295 -0.55 3.85 -14.38
CA LEU A 295 0.56 4.45 -15.14
C LEU A 295 0.13 5.66 -15.98
N GLY A 296 -1.11 5.69 -16.45
CA GLY A 296 -1.65 6.76 -17.28
C GLY A 296 -1.77 8.10 -16.55
N ILE A 297 -2.29 8.15 -15.32
CA ILE A 297 -2.53 9.43 -14.63
C ILE A 297 -1.23 10.04 -14.11
N ALA A 298 -0.39 9.25 -13.43
CA ALA A 298 0.89 9.73 -12.93
C ALA A 298 1.76 10.28 -14.06
N PHE A 299 1.78 9.60 -15.22
CA PHE A 299 2.50 10.09 -16.39
C PHE A 299 1.95 11.41 -16.93
N ASN A 300 0.63 11.53 -17.12
CA ASN A 300 0.03 12.77 -17.63
C ASN A 300 0.21 13.95 -16.65
N LEU A 301 0.00 13.70 -15.35
CA LEU A 301 0.18 14.72 -14.33
C LEU A 301 1.65 15.14 -14.23
N GLY A 302 2.58 14.18 -14.23
CA GLY A 302 4.02 14.43 -14.22
C GLY A 302 4.51 15.19 -15.46
N LEU A 303 3.98 14.85 -16.65
CA LEU A 303 4.26 15.59 -17.88
C LEU A 303 3.78 17.05 -17.77
N ASN A 304 2.55 17.27 -17.33
CA ASN A 304 2.01 18.63 -17.18
C ASN A 304 2.80 19.45 -16.15
N MET A 305 3.27 18.80 -15.08
CA MET A 305 4.18 19.43 -14.11
C MET A 305 5.54 19.79 -14.73
N ALA A 306 6.13 18.91 -15.55
CA ALA A 306 7.38 19.17 -16.23
C ALA A 306 7.27 20.35 -17.21
N VAL A 307 6.22 20.36 -18.05
CA VAL A 307 5.95 21.45 -19.02
C VAL A 307 5.75 22.78 -18.28
N ALA A 308 4.96 22.79 -17.21
CA ALA A 308 4.78 23.99 -16.43
C ALA A 308 6.08 24.45 -15.76
N GLY A 309 6.92 23.53 -15.29
CA GLY A 309 8.24 23.85 -14.73
C GLY A 309 9.11 24.62 -15.73
N VAL A 310 9.16 24.15 -16.98
CA VAL A 310 9.85 24.85 -18.08
C VAL A 310 9.27 26.25 -18.30
N ILE A 311 7.94 26.37 -18.35
CA ILE A 311 7.26 27.66 -18.51
C ILE A 311 7.59 28.62 -17.37
N VAL A 312 7.56 28.17 -16.11
CA VAL A 312 7.85 28.99 -14.94
C VAL A 312 9.30 29.50 -14.98
N VAL A 313 10.26 28.64 -15.34
CA VAL A 313 11.66 29.02 -15.48
C VAL A 313 11.85 30.06 -16.59
N ASN A 314 11.23 29.86 -17.75
CA ASN A 314 11.31 30.79 -18.87
C ASN A 314 10.65 32.13 -18.55
N MET A 315 9.47 32.12 -17.92
CA MET A 315 8.78 33.34 -17.49
C MET A 315 9.60 34.12 -16.45
N TRP A 316 10.27 33.42 -15.53
CA TRP A 316 11.19 34.04 -14.59
C TRP A 316 12.39 34.68 -15.32
N HIS A 317 12.99 33.97 -16.26
CA HIS A 317 14.17 34.45 -16.98
C HIS A 317 13.86 35.65 -17.89
N HIS A 318 12.77 35.60 -18.66
CA HIS A 318 12.44 36.61 -19.66
C HIS A 318 11.57 37.76 -19.14
N GLN A 319 10.64 37.50 -18.21
CA GLN A 319 9.64 38.47 -17.76
C GLN A 319 9.79 38.86 -16.28
N ARG A 320 10.65 38.17 -15.51
CA ARG A 320 10.81 38.35 -14.05
C ARG A 320 9.50 38.21 -13.27
N GLN A 321 8.59 37.38 -13.78
CA GLN A 321 7.30 37.08 -13.15
C GLN A 321 7.26 35.62 -12.70
N VAL A 322 6.85 35.39 -11.46
CA VAL A 322 6.60 34.04 -10.93
C VAL A 322 5.13 33.70 -11.18
N TRP A 323 4.91 32.75 -12.08
CA TRP A 323 3.59 32.16 -12.32
C TRP A 323 3.46 30.87 -11.52
N ILE A 324 2.29 30.64 -10.93
CA ILE A 324 1.98 29.40 -10.20
C ILE A 324 0.94 28.63 -11.02
N PRO A 325 1.30 27.46 -11.56
CA PRO A 325 0.40 26.64 -12.38
C PRO A 325 -0.70 26.00 -11.55
N ASP A 326 -1.82 25.71 -12.22
CA ASP A 326 -2.86 24.82 -11.73
C ASP A 326 -2.88 23.56 -12.60
N PHE A 327 -2.48 22.43 -12.04
CA PHE A 327 -2.28 21.19 -12.79
C PHE A 327 -3.54 20.38 -12.98
N TYR A 328 -4.44 20.46 -12.00
CA TYR A 328 -5.51 19.48 -11.83
C TYR A 328 -6.60 19.54 -12.90
N PRO A 329 -7.00 20.71 -13.44
CA PRO A 329 -8.02 20.81 -14.49
C PRO A 329 -7.73 19.93 -15.71
N SER A 330 -6.46 19.79 -16.08
CA SER A 330 -6.03 18.98 -17.22
C SER A 330 -6.28 17.46 -17.07
N VAL A 331 -6.49 16.97 -15.85
CA VAL A 331 -6.61 15.52 -15.53
C VAL A 331 -7.99 15.10 -15.02
N GLN A 332 -8.93 16.02 -14.84
CA GLN A 332 -10.24 15.76 -14.20
C GLN A 332 -11.07 14.66 -14.89
N ARG A 333 -11.24 14.72 -16.22
CA ARG A 333 -12.01 13.68 -16.95
C ARG A 333 -11.32 12.33 -16.93
N ARG A 334 -9.97 12.33 -16.93
CA ARG A 334 -9.17 11.10 -16.86
C ARG A 334 -9.31 10.43 -15.50
N ILE A 335 -9.39 11.22 -14.41
CA ILE A 335 -9.61 10.64 -13.08
C ILE A 335 -11.00 10.03 -12.93
N GLN A 336 -12.04 10.63 -13.53
CA GLN A 336 -13.38 10.03 -13.56
C GLN A 336 -13.41 8.71 -14.30
N LEU A 337 -12.84 8.66 -15.52
CA LEU A 337 -12.75 7.42 -16.29
C LEU A 337 -11.96 6.35 -15.54
N ARG A 338 -10.82 6.72 -14.95
CA ARG A 338 -10.02 5.78 -14.15
C ARG A 338 -10.80 5.27 -12.95
N ALA A 339 -11.47 6.14 -12.20
CA ALA A 339 -12.26 5.73 -11.04
C ALA A 339 -13.33 4.70 -11.43
N LEU A 340 -14.01 4.88 -12.58
CA LEU A 340 -14.97 3.90 -13.08
C LEU A 340 -14.29 2.56 -13.44
N LEU A 341 -13.13 2.60 -14.11
CA LEU A 341 -12.38 1.39 -14.47
C LEU A 341 -11.82 0.67 -13.24
N LEU A 342 -11.32 1.41 -12.24
CA LEU A 342 -10.87 0.86 -10.96
C LEU A 342 -12.01 0.25 -10.17
N LEU A 343 -13.19 0.88 -10.17
CA LEU A 343 -14.37 0.32 -9.54
C LEU A 343 -14.74 -1.02 -10.19
N GLY A 344 -14.75 -1.08 -11.53
CA GLY A 344 -14.95 -2.33 -12.26
C GLY A 344 -13.92 -3.41 -11.91
N ALA A 345 -12.63 -3.04 -11.87
CA ALA A 345 -11.54 -3.96 -11.50
C ALA A 345 -11.58 -4.40 -10.03
N THR A 346 -12.17 -3.56 -9.16
CA THR A 346 -12.34 -3.87 -7.73
C THR A 346 -13.49 -4.84 -7.53
N ILE A 347 -14.61 -4.62 -8.22
CA ILE A 347 -15.76 -5.53 -8.22
C ILE A 347 -15.41 -6.87 -8.84
N SER A 348 -14.69 -6.88 -9.98
CA SER A 348 -14.29 -8.13 -10.64
C SER A 348 -13.33 -8.99 -9.82
N ASN A 349 -12.71 -8.42 -8.78
CA ASN A 349 -11.75 -9.08 -7.93
C ASN A 349 -12.26 -9.29 -6.48
N ASP A 350 -13.58 -9.27 -6.30
CA ASP A 350 -14.25 -9.41 -4.99
C ASP A 350 -13.69 -8.48 -3.90
N CYS A 351 -13.29 -7.27 -4.31
CA CYS A 351 -12.69 -6.25 -3.46
C CYS A 351 -11.41 -6.69 -2.73
N TRP A 352 -10.64 -7.66 -3.26
CA TRP A 352 -9.48 -8.28 -2.59
C TRP A 352 -8.55 -7.29 -1.88
N HIS A 353 -7.94 -6.35 -2.60
CA HIS A 353 -6.98 -5.41 -2.00
C HIS A 353 -7.58 -4.51 -0.90
N VAL A 354 -8.87 -4.17 -1.01
CA VAL A 354 -9.58 -3.40 0.01
C VAL A 354 -9.82 -4.29 1.24
N PHE A 355 -10.26 -5.53 1.01
CA PHE A 355 -10.43 -6.53 2.05
C PHE A 355 -9.11 -6.81 2.78
N GLU A 356 -8.02 -7.04 2.05
CA GLU A 356 -6.67 -7.24 2.57
C GLU A 356 -6.25 -6.09 3.48
N TYR A 357 -6.42 -4.85 3.02
CA TYR A 357 -6.15 -3.67 3.84
C TYR A 357 -6.96 -3.66 5.13
N CYS A 358 -8.27 -3.88 5.05
CA CYS A 358 -9.14 -3.87 6.23
C CYS A 358 -8.78 -5.00 7.20
N LEU A 359 -8.54 -6.20 6.70
CA LEU A 359 -8.14 -7.35 7.50
C LEU A 359 -6.85 -7.07 8.27
N GLN A 360 -5.81 -6.57 7.59
CA GLN A 360 -4.52 -6.33 8.21
C GLN A 360 -4.54 -5.15 9.18
N LYS A 361 -5.35 -4.11 8.91
CA LYS A 361 -5.58 -3.01 9.88
C LYS A 361 -6.37 -3.45 11.10
N GLY A 362 -7.38 -4.30 10.91
CA GLY A 362 -8.12 -4.92 12.01
C GLY A 362 -7.21 -5.81 12.87
N ASN A 363 -6.44 -6.70 12.25
CA ASN A 363 -5.53 -7.58 12.98
C ASN A 363 -4.43 -6.80 13.73
N ALA A 364 -3.87 -5.75 13.13
CA ALA A 364 -2.91 -4.88 13.81
C ALA A 364 -3.53 -4.12 14.99
N ARG A 365 -4.83 -3.79 14.94
CA ARG A 365 -5.55 -3.16 16.06
C ARG A 365 -5.73 -4.12 17.23
N GLU A 366 -6.19 -5.32 16.94
CA GLU A 366 -6.49 -6.34 17.97
C GLU A 366 -5.24 -7.10 18.43
N GLY A 367 -4.12 -6.98 17.72
CA GLY A 367 -2.86 -7.65 18.05
C GLY A 367 -2.80 -9.12 17.61
N TRP A 368 -3.58 -9.51 16.59
CA TRP A 368 -3.59 -10.88 16.09
C TRP A 368 -2.40 -11.22 15.19
N ASN A 369 -1.95 -10.29 14.33
CA ASN A 369 -0.83 -10.50 13.40
C ASN A 369 0.00 -9.23 13.14
N SER A 370 1.06 -9.37 12.34
CA SER A 370 2.02 -8.29 12.00
C SER A 370 1.44 -7.14 11.14
N GLY A 371 0.22 -7.27 10.59
CA GLY A 371 -0.50 -6.19 9.91
C GLY A 371 0.08 -5.76 8.56
N PHE A 372 0.82 -6.64 7.88
CA PHE A 372 1.50 -6.32 6.63
C PHE A 372 0.52 -6.15 5.47
N VAL A 373 0.46 -4.93 4.93
CA VAL A 373 -0.27 -4.61 3.71
C VAL A 373 0.38 -3.46 2.97
N LEU A 374 0.29 -3.49 1.65
CA LEU A 374 0.69 -2.41 0.77
C LEU A 374 -0.33 -1.27 0.80
N GLU A 375 -0.31 -0.48 1.89
CA GLU A 375 -1.30 0.58 2.14
C GLU A 375 -1.41 1.62 1.02
N ASP A 376 -0.32 1.91 0.34
CA ASP A 376 -0.28 2.96 -0.68
C ASP A 376 -1.19 2.65 -1.88
N MET A 377 -1.48 1.36 -2.13
CA MET A 377 -2.45 0.96 -3.15
C MET A 377 -3.86 1.43 -2.79
N VAL A 378 -4.36 1.13 -1.59
CA VAL A 378 -5.68 1.58 -1.13
C VAL A 378 -5.72 3.10 -0.97
N ARG A 379 -4.61 3.72 -0.55
CA ARG A 379 -4.54 5.19 -0.44
C ARG A 379 -4.65 5.88 -1.79
N SER A 380 -4.04 5.34 -2.84
CA SER A 380 -4.14 5.90 -4.19
C SER A 380 -5.54 5.74 -4.77
N ASP A 381 -6.13 4.55 -4.66
CA ASP A 381 -7.47 4.28 -5.16
C ASP A 381 -8.53 5.10 -4.41
N GLY A 382 -8.43 5.16 -3.07
CA GLY A 382 -9.31 5.98 -2.22
C GLY A 382 -9.27 7.47 -2.60
N LEU A 383 -8.08 8.03 -2.83
CA LEU A 383 -7.94 9.42 -3.26
C LEU A 383 -8.54 9.64 -4.65
N THR A 384 -8.29 8.72 -5.59
CA THR A 384 -8.87 8.76 -6.94
C THR A 384 -10.41 8.73 -6.89
N TYR A 385 -11.02 7.89 -6.05
CA TYR A 385 -12.47 7.86 -5.86
C TYR A 385 -13.02 9.16 -5.27
N LEU A 386 -12.40 9.70 -4.21
CA LEU A 386 -12.83 10.94 -3.57
C LEU A 386 -12.73 12.13 -4.54
N LEU A 387 -11.65 12.21 -5.30
CA LEU A 387 -11.46 13.29 -6.28
C LEU A 387 -12.41 13.14 -7.48
N SER A 388 -12.64 11.93 -7.98
CA SER A 388 -13.62 11.66 -9.03
C SER A 388 -15.04 12.06 -8.61
N LEU A 389 -15.43 11.72 -7.37
CA LEU A 389 -16.69 12.16 -6.77
C LEU A 389 -16.75 13.69 -6.70
N ALA A 390 -15.69 14.35 -6.21
CA ALA A 390 -15.64 15.80 -6.12
C ALA A 390 -15.75 16.50 -7.48
N VAL A 391 -15.11 15.99 -8.54
CA VAL A 391 -15.28 16.49 -9.92
C VAL A 391 -16.74 16.33 -10.36
N THR A 392 -17.34 15.16 -10.12
CA THR A 392 -18.74 14.88 -10.50
C THR A 392 -19.71 15.80 -9.77
N LEU A 393 -19.49 16.04 -8.47
CA LEU A 393 -20.28 16.99 -7.68
C LEU A 393 -20.11 18.42 -8.17
N ALA A 394 -18.89 18.83 -8.50
CA ALA A 394 -18.61 20.16 -9.04
C ALA A 394 -19.30 20.38 -10.40
N ASP A 395 -19.33 19.37 -11.27
CA ASP A 395 -20.04 19.38 -12.55
C ASP A 395 -21.56 19.53 -12.33
N VAL A 396 -22.14 18.71 -11.44
CA VAL A 396 -23.59 18.73 -11.14
C VAL A 396 -24.03 20.03 -10.48
N LEU A 397 -23.27 20.49 -9.48
CA LEU A 397 -23.56 21.72 -8.75
C LEU A 397 -23.17 22.98 -9.54
N LYS A 398 -22.40 22.83 -10.64
CA LYS A 398 -21.80 23.93 -11.40
C LYS A 398 -20.99 24.86 -10.49
N THR A 399 -20.08 24.28 -9.71
CA THR A 399 -19.21 24.99 -8.74
C THR A 399 -17.74 24.72 -8.98
N ARG A 400 -16.88 25.51 -8.34
CA ARG A 400 -15.42 25.34 -8.37
C ARG A 400 -14.94 24.91 -7.00
N LEU A 401 -14.28 23.76 -6.92
CA LEU A 401 -13.74 23.20 -5.69
C LEU A 401 -12.23 23.37 -5.63
N GLY A 402 -11.69 23.59 -4.43
CA GLY A 402 -10.24 23.64 -4.21
C GLY A 402 -9.65 22.25 -4.03
N LEU A 403 -8.60 21.92 -4.78
CA LEU A 403 -7.87 20.65 -4.61
C LEU A 403 -7.22 20.56 -3.23
N ASP A 404 -6.70 21.69 -2.73
CA ASP A 404 -6.07 21.83 -1.42
C ASP A 404 -6.98 21.33 -0.29
N VAL A 405 -8.25 21.75 -0.30
CA VAL A 405 -9.22 21.36 0.72
C VAL A 405 -9.56 19.87 0.63
N LEU A 406 -9.75 19.33 -0.57
CA LEU A 406 -10.09 17.92 -0.78
C LEU A 406 -8.97 16.99 -0.32
N VAL A 407 -7.72 17.31 -0.68
CA VAL A 407 -6.55 16.55 -0.24
C VAL A 407 -6.36 16.67 1.27
N ALA A 408 -6.58 17.86 1.85
CA ALA A 408 -6.51 18.06 3.29
C ALA A 408 -7.55 17.21 4.04
N ILE A 409 -8.81 17.19 3.59
CA ILE A 409 -9.86 16.33 4.16
C ILE A 409 -9.41 14.86 4.14
N TYR A 410 -8.92 14.38 2.99
CA TYR A 410 -8.49 13.00 2.84
C TYR A 410 -7.34 12.64 3.80
N VAL A 411 -6.28 13.45 3.82
CA VAL A 411 -5.08 13.19 4.65
C VAL A 411 -5.38 13.29 6.14
N VAL A 412 -6.20 14.27 6.56
CA VAL A 412 -6.59 14.43 7.96
C VAL A 412 -7.44 13.24 8.42
N CYS A 413 -8.46 12.83 7.65
CA CYS A 413 -9.27 11.66 7.97
C CYS A 413 -8.43 10.39 8.06
N LEU A 414 -7.49 10.17 7.13
CA LEU A 414 -6.58 9.03 7.16
C LEU A 414 -5.66 9.06 8.38
N SER A 415 -5.19 10.23 8.79
CA SER A 415 -4.33 10.41 9.96
C SER A 415 -5.10 10.16 11.27
N CYS A 416 -6.37 10.56 11.32
CA CYS A 416 -7.27 10.35 12.46
C CYS A 416 -8.03 9.01 12.41
N ARG A 417 -7.63 8.05 11.57
CA ARG A 417 -8.41 6.83 11.30
C ARG A 417 -8.81 6.04 12.57
N LEU A 418 -7.91 5.87 13.52
CA LEU A 418 -8.17 5.11 14.74
C LEU A 418 -9.16 5.85 15.66
N GLN A 419 -9.03 7.17 15.76
CA GLN A 419 -9.96 8.01 16.54
C GLN A 419 -11.35 8.00 15.93
N LEU A 420 -11.46 8.11 14.60
CA LEU A 420 -12.73 8.05 13.88
C LEU A 420 -13.40 6.68 14.06
N LEU A 421 -12.63 5.60 13.92
CA LEU A 421 -13.12 4.24 14.14
C LEU A 421 -13.68 4.07 15.56
N GLN A 422 -12.94 4.50 16.58
CA GLN A 422 -13.38 4.43 17.98
C GLN A 422 -14.62 5.30 18.26
N THR A 423 -14.71 6.46 17.61
CA THR A 423 -15.84 7.40 17.82
C THR A 423 -17.11 6.91 17.14
N CYS A 424 -17.01 6.36 15.93
CA CYS A 424 -18.17 5.87 15.19
C CYS A 424 -18.62 4.48 15.64
N GLY A 425 -17.68 3.58 15.95
CA GLY A 425 -17.96 2.24 16.48
C GLY A 425 -18.78 1.32 15.56
N TRP A 426 -18.88 1.62 14.25
CA TRP A 426 -19.75 0.91 13.33
C TRP A 426 -19.32 -0.56 13.15
N CYS A 427 -20.23 -1.49 13.45
CA CYS A 427 -20.06 -2.94 13.36
C CYS A 427 -18.78 -3.50 14.04
N LEU A 428 -18.24 -2.79 15.05
CA LEU A 428 -16.96 -3.13 15.66
C LEU A 428 -16.93 -4.53 16.29
N ALA A 429 -18.01 -4.92 16.98
CA ALA A 429 -18.11 -6.22 17.64
C ALA A 429 -18.09 -7.39 16.65
N GLU A 430 -18.83 -7.27 15.54
CA GLU A 430 -18.86 -8.28 14.48
C GLU A 430 -17.52 -8.38 13.75
N THR A 431 -16.88 -7.23 13.51
CA THR A 431 -15.53 -7.17 12.94
C THR A 431 -14.53 -7.89 13.85
N ASN A 432 -14.53 -7.62 15.16
CA ASN A 432 -13.62 -8.27 16.10
C ASN A 432 -13.86 -9.78 16.20
N ALA A 433 -15.13 -10.22 16.21
CA ALA A 433 -15.48 -11.62 16.17
C ALA A 433 -14.99 -12.31 14.89
N PHE A 434 -15.14 -11.64 13.74
CA PHE A 434 -14.64 -12.15 12.46
C PHE A 434 -13.11 -12.25 12.45
N LEU A 435 -12.38 -11.24 12.92
CA LEU A 435 -10.91 -11.26 12.97
C LEU A 435 -10.39 -12.40 13.84
N ALA A 436 -10.99 -12.59 15.02
CA ALA A 436 -10.64 -13.69 15.92
C ALA A 436 -10.93 -15.06 15.27
N ALA A 437 -12.10 -15.22 14.65
CA ALA A 437 -12.46 -16.47 13.96
C ALA A 437 -11.54 -16.76 12.76
N ASN A 438 -11.19 -15.74 11.98
CA ASN A 438 -10.29 -15.87 10.84
C ASN A 438 -8.87 -16.24 11.31
N TYR A 439 -8.37 -15.65 12.40
CA TYR A 439 -7.10 -16.04 12.96
C TYR A 439 -7.11 -17.50 13.46
N MET A 440 -8.15 -17.90 14.18
CA MET A 440 -8.31 -19.28 14.66
C MET A 440 -8.45 -20.31 13.53
N ALA A 441 -9.01 -19.92 12.38
CA ALA A 441 -9.12 -20.77 11.19
C ALA A 441 -7.75 -21.14 10.58
N CYS A 442 -6.67 -20.44 10.95
CA CYS A 442 -5.32 -20.81 10.57
C CYS A 442 -4.81 -22.07 11.31
N ILE A 443 -5.49 -22.51 12.38
CA ILE A 443 -5.11 -23.68 13.15
C ILE A 443 -5.94 -24.88 12.68
N VAL A 444 -5.31 -25.76 11.90
CA VAL A 444 -5.88 -27.00 11.41
C VAL A 444 -5.69 -28.09 12.46
N SER A 445 -6.76 -28.42 13.18
CA SER A 445 -6.80 -29.50 14.16
C SER A 445 -7.49 -30.73 13.58
N GLU A 446 -6.92 -31.91 13.82
CA GLU A 446 -7.54 -33.19 13.48
C GLU A 446 -8.22 -33.75 14.74
N PRO A 447 -9.46 -34.30 14.64
CA PRO A 447 -10.11 -34.95 15.76
C PRO A 447 -9.20 -36.02 16.40
N ASP A 448 -9.20 -36.08 17.73
CA ASP A 448 -8.42 -37.04 18.53
C ASP A 448 -6.88 -36.94 18.39
N LYS A 449 -6.36 -35.94 17.66
CA LYS A 449 -4.92 -35.67 17.59
C LYS A 449 -4.52 -34.57 18.57
N PRO A 450 -3.41 -34.75 19.30
CA PRO A 450 -3.00 -33.82 20.35
C PRO A 450 -2.30 -32.55 19.84
N MET A 451 -1.73 -32.59 18.63
CA MET A 451 -1.06 -31.45 18.00
C MET A 451 -1.80 -31.04 16.71
N SER A 452 -1.84 -29.74 16.47
CA SER A 452 -2.48 -29.13 15.30
C SER A 452 -1.44 -28.55 14.35
N LEU A 453 -1.81 -28.35 13.09
CA LEU A 453 -0.97 -27.68 12.10
C LEU A 453 -1.41 -26.23 11.96
N TRP A 454 -0.47 -25.30 12.06
CA TRP A 454 -0.73 -23.93 11.61
C TRP A 454 -0.52 -23.83 10.11
N MET A 455 -1.51 -23.31 9.40
CA MET A 455 -1.51 -23.16 7.96
C MET A 455 -2.38 -21.96 7.56
N TYR A 456 -2.03 -21.27 6.48
CA TYR A 456 -2.95 -20.31 5.87
C TYR A 456 -4.25 -21.02 5.42
N HIS A 457 -5.38 -20.32 5.36
CA HIS A 457 -6.65 -20.94 4.91
C HIS A 457 -7.29 -20.15 3.75
N ASP A 458 -8.19 -20.81 3.01
CA ASP A 458 -8.99 -20.13 2.00
C ASP A 458 -10.07 -19.26 2.67
N ASN A 459 -10.27 -18.05 2.16
CA ASN A 459 -11.35 -17.17 2.56
C ASN A 459 -12.02 -16.51 1.35
N ALA A 460 -13.06 -17.15 0.84
CA ALA A 460 -13.80 -16.70 -0.33
C ALA A 460 -14.69 -15.46 -0.09
N VAL A 461 -14.90 -15.01 1.16
CA VAL A 461 -15.92 -14.00 1.49
C VAL A 461 -15.29 -12.66 1.88
N THR A 462 -15.89 -11.55 1.43
CA THR A 462 -15.57 -10.20 1.90
C THR A 462 -16.65 -9.73 2.88
N PRO A 463 -16.42 -9.80 4.21
CA PRO A 463 -17.40 -9.34 5.19
C PRO A 463 -17.58 -7.82 5.11
N LEU A 464 -18.81 -7.37 4.88
CA LEU A 464 -19.14 -5.95 4.75
C LEU A 464 -18.85 -5.18 6.04
N CYS A 465 -19.10 -5.79 7.20
CA CYS A 465 -18.86 -5.16 8.50
C CYS A 465 -17.38 -4.80 8.69
N LEU A 466 -16.47 -5.68 8.29
CA LEU A 466 -15.03 -5.41 8.29
C LEU A 466 -14.69 -4.17 7.42
N LEU A 467 -15.25 -4.11 6.21
CA LEU A 467 -15.04 -2.96 5.32
C LEU A 467 -15.58 -1.66 5.93
N VAL A 468 -16.80 -1.68 6.47
CA VAL A 468 -17.44 -0.50 7.06
C VAL A 468 -16.66 -0.01 8.28
N THR A 469 -16.26 -0.91 9.17
CA THR A 469 -15.48 -0.55 10.37
C THR A 469 -14.14 0.06 9.98
N GLU A 470 -13.35 -0.62 9.16
CA GLU A 470 -11.97 -0.21 8.87
C GLU A 470 -11.88 0.95 7.86
N LEU A 471 -12.87 1.12 6.98
CA LEU A 471 -12.99 2.27 6.07
C LEU A 471 -13.86 3.41 6.62
N THR A 472 -14.18 3.42 7.92
CA THR A 472 -14.92 4.52 8.56
C THR A 472 -14.29 5.87 8.21
N TRP A 473 -12.96 5.97 8.25
CA TRP A 473 -12.23 7.20 7.92
C TRP A 473 -12.51 7.69 6.49
N PHE A 474 -12.65 6.77 5.53
CA PHE A 474 -12.92 7.09 4.14
C PHE A 474 -14.37 7.51 3.94
N ILE A 475 -15.32 6.83 4.59
CA ILE A 475 -16.74 7.21 4.58
C ILE A 475 -16.93 8.62 5.14
N VAL A 476 -16.23 8.94 6.24
CA VAL A 476 -16.21 10.30 6.81
C VAL A 476 -15.58 11.30 5.84
N ALA A 477 -14.46 10.96 5.19
CA ALA A 477 -13.82 11.84 4.19
C ALA A 477 -14.75 12.16 3.01
N VAL A 478 -15.45 11.15 2.48
CA VAL A 478 -16.47 11.31 1.43
C VAL A 478 -17.61 12.22 1.89
N SER A 479 -18.09 12.01 3.12
CA SER A 479 -19.15 12.83 3.71
C SER A 479 -18.73 14.30 3.88
N LEU A 480 -17.50 14.54 4.34
CA LEU A 480 -16.94 15.89 4.46
C LEU A 480 -16.73 16.56 3.09
N ALA A 481 -16.30 15.81 2.08
CA ALA A 481 -16.17 16.32 0.72
C ALA A 481 -17.53 16.73 0.12
N LEU A 482 -18.59 15.96 0.39
CA LEU A 482 -19.97 16.30 0.02
C LEU A 482 -20.43 17.59 0.69
N VAL A 483 -20.24 17.69 2.02
CA VAL A 483 -20.58 18.89 2.80
C VAL A 483 -19.82 20.11 2.26
N TYR A 484 -18.54 19.96 1.95
CA TYR A 484 -17.71 21.02 1.36
C TYR A 484 -18.28 21.49 0.01
N ALA A 485 -18.62 20.56 -0.90
CA ALA A 485 -19.15 20.90 -2.21
C ALA A 485 -20.51 21.63 -2.13
N ILE A 486 -21.41 21.16 -1.26
CA ILE A 486 -22.70 21.79 -1.02
C ILE A 486 -22.52 23.17 -0.39
N SER A 487 -21.65 23.29 0.62
CA SER A 487 -21.36 24.57 1.28
C SER A 487 -20.79 25.59 0.31
N SER A 488 -19.90 25.16 -0.61
CA SER A 488 -19.38 26.02 -1.67
C SER A 488 -20.50 26.52 -2.58
N LYS A 489 -21.46 25.67 -2.96
CA LYS A 489 -22.62 26.09 -3.76
C LYS A 489 -23.49 27.10 -3.04
N VAL A 490 -23.77 26.86 -1.76
CA VAL A 490 -24.58 27.77 -0.94
C VAL A 490 -23.93 29.15 -0.85
N VAL A 491 -22.61 29.21 -0.67
CA VAL A 491 -21.86 30.47 -0.65
C VAL A 491 -21.89 31.18 -2.01
N ASP A 492 -21.80 30.43 -3.11
CA ASP A 492 -21.85 31.00 -4.48
C ASP A 492 -23.23 31.59 -4.82
N VAL A 493 -24.32 31.03 -4.26
CA VAL A 493 -25.71 31.46 -4.51
C VAL A 493 -26.21 32.49 -3.49
N ALA A 494 -25.56 32.61 -2.32
CA ALA A 494 -26.01 33.49 -1.24
C ALA A 494 -26.05 34.98 -1.67
N PRO A 495 -27.08 35.74 -1.24
CA PRO A 495 -27.25 37.13 -1.64
C PRO A 495 -26.08 38.03 -1.18
N PRO A 496 -25.81 39.14 -1.91
CA PRO A 496 -24.63 39.97 -1.73
C PRO A 496 -24.46 40.59 -0.32
N ALA A 497 -25.52 40.61 0.50
CA ALA A 497 -25.45 41.04 1.90
C ALA A 497 -24.54 40.13 2.76
N PHE A 498 -24.50 38.82 2.49
CA PHE A 498 -23.60 37.87 3.15
C PHE A 498 -22.20 37.86 2.51
N ALA A 499 -22.13 38.08 1.19
CA ALA A 499 -20.86 38.17 0.45
C ALA A 499 -20.04 39.43 0.78
N ARG A 500 -20.67 40.50 1.32
CA ARG A 500 -20.00 41.71 1.80
C ARG A 500 -19.09 41.47 3.01
N TRP A 501 -19.41 40.50 3.88
CA TRP A 501 -18.55 40.16 5.02
C TRP A 501 -17.22 39.52 4.62
N THR A 502 -17.13 38.91 3.43
CA THR A 502 -15.91 38.24 2.93
C THR A 502 -15.18 39.01 1.83
N ARG A 503 -15.74 40.11 1.31
CA ARG A 503 -15.08 41.01 0.33
C ARG A 503 -14.69 42.32 1.00
N VAL A 504 -13.52 42.34 1.63
CA VAL A 504 -12.76 43.58 1.80
C VAL A 504 -12.24 43.98 0.41
N GLU A 505 -12.74 45.08 -0.14
CA GLU A 505 -12.25 45.70 -1.37
C GLU A 505 -10.89 46.35 -1.12
N PRO A 506 -9.84 46.05 -1.92
CA PRO A 506 -8.73 46.95 -2.09
C PRO A 506 -8.97 47.82 -3.32
N MET A 507 -9.18 49.10 -3.08
CA MET A 507 -9.15 50.16 -4.07
C MET A 507 -7.70 50.31 -4.57
N VAL A 508 -7.36 49.73 -5.73
CA VAL A 508 -6.12 50.08 -6.45
C VAL A 508 -6.38 50.07 -7.96
N THR A 509 -6.75 51.22 -8.48
CA THR A 509 -6.59 51.57 -9.90
C THR A 509 -5.10 51.74 -10.20
N VAL A 510 -4.48 50.78 -10.89
CA VAL A 510 -3.24 51.03 -11.63
C VAL A 510 -3.60 51.17 -13.11
N HIS A 511 -3.63 52.40 -13.60
CA HIS A 511 -3.63 52.69 -15.04
C HIS A 511 -2.30 52.18 -15.64
N VAL A 512 -2.35 51.07 -16.37
CA VAL A 512 -1.27 50.67 -17.28
C VAL A 512 -1.52 51.37 -18.61
N THR A 513 -0.78 52.43 -18.88
CA THR A 513 -0.75 53.07 -20.20
C THR A 513 0.06 52.20 -21.18
N PRO A 514 -0.52 51.76 -22.31
CA PRO A 514 0.25 51.04 -23.32
C PRO A 514 1.17 52.00 -24.08
N LYS A 515 2.49 51.73 -24.05
CA LYS A 515 3.50 52.45 -24.85
C LYS A 515 3.28 52.16 -26.34
N ARG A 516 2.75 53.15 -27.06
CA ARG A 516 2.49 53.13 -28.51
C ARG A 516 3.81 53.19 -29.28
N ARG A 517 4.16 52.14 -30.04
CA ARG A 517 5.21 52.19 -31.09
C ARG A 517 4.55 52.41 -32.47
N PRO A 518 5.22 53.09 -33.41
CA PRO A 518 4.64 53.46 -34.70
C PRO A 518 4.50 52.25 -35.63
N ALA A 519 3.45 52.28 -36.45
CA ALA A 519 3.04 51.19 -37.33
C ALA A 519 3.97 51.05 -38.55
N LEU A 520 4.54 49.86 -38.75
CA LEU A 520 5.02 49.42 -40.05
C LEU A 520 3.87 48.73 -40.80
N LYS A 521 3.66 49.10 -42.06
CA LYS A 521 2.74 48.44 -43.00
C LYS A 521 3.38 47.16 -43.52
N GLU A 522 2.70 46.03 -43.40
CA GLU A 522 3.00 44.81 -44.13
C GLU A 522 1.90 44.46 -45.14
N PRO A 523 2.22 43.72 -46.21
CA PRO A 523 1.37 43.54 -47.38
C PRO A 523 0.38 42.38 -47.23
N ARG A 524 -0.79 42.51 -47.85
CA ARG A 524 -1.81 41.46 -47.96
C ARG A 524 -1.36 40.40 -48.97
N ALA A 525 -1.22 39.15 -48.52
CA ALA A 525 -1.19 37.98 -49.39
C ALA A 525 -2.59 37.32 -49.38
N HIS A 526 -3.13 37.06 -50.57
CA HIS A 526 -4.35 36.28 -50.79
C HIS A 526 -3.98 34.80 -50.95
N GLY A 527 -4.49 33.94 -50.05
CA GLY A 527 -4.43 32.49 -50.16
C GLY A 527 -5.83 31.89 -50.18
N ARG A 528 -6.14 31.10 -51.22
CA ARG A 528 -7.40 30.36 -51.43
C ARG A 528 -7.58 29.26 -50.37
N ALA A 529 -8.79 29.13 -49.84
CA ALA A 529 -9.20 28.01 -49.01
C ALA A 529 -9.45 26.75 -49.85
N LEU A 530 -8.94 25.61 -49.40
CA LEU A 530 -9.30 24.26 -49.86
C LEU A 530 -10.11 23.57 -48.74
N PRO A 531 -11.07 22.67 -49.06
CA PRO A 531 -11.94 22.07 -48.06
C PRO A 531 -11.26 20.88 -47.36
N PRO A 532 -11.44 20.68 -46.03
CA PRO A 532 -10.89 19.52 -45.35
C PRO A 532 -11.93 18.39 -45.24
N TRP A 533 -11.55 17.22 -45.75
CA TRP A 533 -12.11 15.92 -45.35
C TRP A 533 -11.11 15.22 -44.41
N HIS A 534 -11.67 14.38 -43.53
CA HIS A 534 -11.07 13.46 -42.54
C HIS A 534 -11.03 13.92 -41.07
N ARG A 535 -11.87 13.24 -40.26
CA ARG A 535 -11.86 13.22 -38.80
C ARG A 535 -10.83 12.20 -38.29
N PRO A 536 -9.92 12.57 -37.37
CA PRO A 536 -9.35 11.65 -36.39
C PRO A 536 -10.02 11.84 -35.03
N ALA A 537 -10.21 10.74 -34.30
CA ALA A 537 -10.75 10.72 -32.95
C ALA A 537 -9.75 11.33 -31.95
N SER A 538 -10.13 12.40 -31.25
CA SER A 538 -9.38 12.96 -30.13
C SER A 538 -10.24 13.01 -28.87
N VAL A 539 -9.77 12.31 -27.83
CA VAL A 539 -10.33 12.28 -26.48
C VAL A 539 -9.69 13.42 -25.69
N GLY A 540 -10.36 14.56 -25.67
CA GLY A 540 -9.98 15.75 -24.92
C GLY A 540 -11.01 16.84 -25.25
N VAL A 541 -11.92 17.11 -24.32
CA VAL A 541 -13.04 18.07 -24.47
C VAL A 541 -13.80 17.90 -25.79
N VAL A 542 -14.60 16.83 -25.89
CA VAL A 542 -15.69 16.79 -26.86
C VAL A 542 -16.99 16.84 -26.08
N CYS A 543 -17.50 18.06 -25.89
CA CYS A 543 -18.95 18.24 -25.98
C CYS A 543 -19.35 17.80 -27.39
N ALA A 544 -19.70 16.52 -27.52
CA ALA A 544 -20.18 15.93 -28.76
C ALA A 544 -21.57 16.51 -29.02
N GLY A 545 -21.62 17.68 -29.65
CA GLY A 545 -22.89 18.31 -30.01
C GLY A 545 -22.81 19.81 -30.33
N ALA A 546 -21.75 20.29 -31.00
CA ALA A 546 -21.78 21.62 -31.66
C ALA A 546 -20.59 21.92 -32.59
N HIS A 547 -19.45 21.21 -32.49
CA HIS A 547 -18.20 21.60 -33.18
C HIS A 547 -18.10 21.28 -34.68
N SER A 548 -19.20 21.33 -35.42
CA SER A 548 -19.15 21.28 -36.88
C SER A 548 -19.12 22.65 -37.56
N GLU A 549 -19.43 23.75 -36.86
CA GLU A 549 -19.72 25.02 -37.54
C GLU A 549 -18.92 26.26 -37.10
N SER A 550 -18.05 26.18 -36.08
CA SER A 550 -17.29 27.36 -35.64
C SER A 550 -15.78 27.12 -35.61
N GLY A 551 -15.12 27.33 -36.76
CA GLY A 551 -13.66 27.52 -36.86
C GLY A 551 -13.20 28.85 -36.27
N ARG A 552 -13.62 29.17 -35.04
CA ARG A 552 -13.29 30.45 -34.37
C ARG A 552 -12.98 30.21 -32.90
N PHE A 553 -11.68 30.15 -32.62
CA PHE A 553 -11.08 30.10 -31.28
C PHE A 553 -11.58 31.25 -30.35
N GLU A 554 -12.04 32.38 -30.91
CA GLU A 554 -12.27 33.62 -30.16
C GLU A 554 -13.57 33.78 -29.35
N GLN A 555 -14.64 33.07 -29.71
CA GLN A 555 -15.93 33.21 -29.02
C GLN A 555 -16.29 31.98 -28.17
N SER A 556 -15.82 30.80 -28.56
CA SER A 556 -16.05 29.57 -27.80
C SER A 556 -15.31 29.58 -26.47
N ASP A 557 -14.07 30.09 -26.44
CA ASP A 557 -13.12 29.74 -25.38
C ASP A 557 -13.22 30.63 -24.13
N ALA A 558 -13.57 31.92 -24.29
CA ALA A 558 -13.86 32.81 -23.16
C ALA A 558 -15.16 32.41 -22.44
N GLN A 559 -16.16 31.95 -23.21
CA GLN A 559 -17.38 31.37 -22.65
C GLN A 559 -17.08 30.02 -21.99
N LEU A 560 -16.24 29.19 -22.60
CA LEU A 560 -15.75 27.93 -22.02
C LEU A 560 -15.07 28.16 -20.67
N LEU A 561 -14.27 29.22 -20.53
CA LEU A 561 -13.56 29.50 -19.28
C LEU A 561 -14.50 29.94 -18.15
N ALA A 562 -15.54 30.71 -18.51
CA ALA A 562 -16.59 31.10 -17.58
C ALA A 562 -17.42 29.88 -17.13
N GLU A 563 -17.68 28.95 -18.05
CA GLU A 563 -18.39 27.69 -17.82
C GLU A 563 -17.50 26.56 -17.26
N THR A 564 -16.20 26.82 -17.04
CA THR A 564 -15.31 25.81 -16.46
C THR A 564 -15.65 25.62 -14.98
N HIS A 565 -16.26 24.48 -14.70
CA HIS A 565 -16.56 23.93 -13.37
C HIS A 565 -15.61 22.77 -13.08
N GLY A 566 -15.52 22.36 -11.81
CA GLY A 566 -14.63 21.27 -11.39
C GLY A 566 -13.67 21.67 -10.28
N ILE A 567 -12.59 20.91 -10.15
CA ILE A 567 -11.51 21.18 -9.21
C ILE A 567 -10.51 22.16 -9.85
N VAL A 568 -10.73 23.46 -9.64
CA VAL A 568 -10.00 24.55 -10.30
C VAL A 568 -9.54 25.55 -9.24
N ALA A 569 -8.26 25.91 -9.26
CA ALA A 569 -7.71 26.93 -8.37
C ALA A 569 -8.28 28.32 -8.70
N PRO A 570 -8.41 29.23 -7.72
CA PRO A 570 -8.88 30.59 -7.98
C PRO A 570 -7.98 31.31 -9.01
N PHE A 571 -8.57 32.02 -9.96
CA PHE A 571 -7.83 32.80 -10.98
C PHE A 571 -8.32 34.26 -11.10
N ASP A 572 -7.53 35.08 -11.78
CA ASP A 572 -7.68 36.54 -11.85
C ASP A 572 -8.43 36.98 -13.12
N GLU A 573 -9.60 36.39 -13.37
CA GLU A 573 -10.45 36.85 -14.47
C GLU A 573 -11.71 37.52 -13.95
N ASP A 574 -11.99 38.68 -14.55
CA ASP A 574 -13.19 39.45 -14.33
C ASP A 574 -14.26 38.92 -15.28
N PRO A 575 -15.41 38.41 -14.80
CA PRO A 575 -16.47 37.86 -15.65
C PRO A 575 -17.06 38.89 -16.62
N GLU A 576 -16.81 40.18 -16.41
CA GLU A 576 -17.23 41.29 -17.27
C GLU A 576 -16.23 41.59 -18.40
N ALA A 577 -14.97 41.17 -18.28
CA ALA A 577 -13.91 41.45 -19.24
C ALA A 577 -13.86 40.38 -20.36
N ARG A 578 -14.87 40.36 -21.23
CA ARG A 578 -15.02 39.41 -22.37
C ARG A 578 -13.89 39.45 -23.42
N THR A 579 -12.87 40.28 -23.26
CA THR A 579 -11.84 40.56 -24.28
C THR A 579 -10.42 40.16 -23.86
N PHE A 580 -10.23 39.59 -22.68
CA PHE A 580 -8.92 39.24 -22.14
C PHE A 580 -8.92 37.84 -21.54
N VAL A 581 -7.98 36.99 -21.96
CA VAL A 581 -7.71 35.71 -21.31
C VAL A 581 -6.34 35.80 -20.65
N SER A 582 -6.34 35.53 -19.34
CA SER A 582 -5.12 35.58 -18.53
C SER A 582 -4.16 34.45 -18.93
N ALA A 583 -2.87 34.57 -18.62
CA ALA A 583 -1.89 33.48 -18.81
C ALA A 583 -2.35 32.16 -18.15
N SER A 584 -3.08 32.27 -17.03
CA SER A 584 -3.68 31.10 -16.38
C SER A 584 -4.90 30.55 -17.11
N GLY A 585 -5.70 31.40 -17.74
CA GLY A 585 -6.81 30.98 -18.59
C GLY A 585 -6.32 30.21 -19.82
N VAL A 586 -5.24 30.68 -20.46
CA VAL A 586 -4.59 29.96 -21.59
C VAL A 586 -4.16 28.55 -21.17
N TRP A 587 -3.54 28.43 -19.99
CA TRP A 587 -3.15 27.14 -19.43
C TRP A 587 -4.35 26.25 -19.09
N LEU A 588 -5.40 26.82 -18.49
CA LEU A 588 -6.63 26.09 -18.13
C LEU A 588 -7.37 25.54 -19.35
N LEU A 589 -7.32 26.26 -20.48
CA LEU A 589 -7.86 25.79 -21.77
C LEU A 589 -7.01 24.67 -22.39
N GLY A 590 -5.84 24.38 -21.84
CA GLY A 590 -4.96 23.31 -22.33
C GLY A 590 -3.98 23.76 -23.40
N TYR A 591 -3.67 25.06 -23.48
CA TYR A 591 -2.75 25.62 -24.47
C TYR A 591 -1.46 26.17 -23.85
N LEU A 592 -0.40 26.21 -24.67
CA LEU A 592 0.88 26.87 -24.38
C LEU A 592 1.32 27.72 -25.58
N VAL A 593 2.13 28.75 -25.32
CA VAL A 593 2.66 29.63 -26.38
C VAL A 593 4.10 29.24 -26.69
N LEU A 594 4.36 28.86 -27.94
CA LEU A 594 5.67 28.54 -28.49
C LEU A 594 6.15 29.67 -29.42
N LYS A 595 7.41 30.12 -29.26
CA LYS A 595 8.02 31.21 -30.04
C LYS A 595 7.30 32.56 -30.01
N SER A 596 6.36 32.76 -29.10
CA SER A 596 5.41 33.89 -29.13
C SER A 596 4.57 33.96 -30.42
N THR A 597 4.62 32.94 -31.29
CA THR A 597 3.98 32.92 -32.61
C THR A 597 3.01 31.77 -32.80
N TYR A 598 3.11 30.71 -31.98
CA TYR A 598 2.26 29.53 -32.10
C TYR A 598 1.61 29.22 -30.76
N LEU A 599 0.31 28.97 -30.79
CA LEU A 599 -0.47 28.45 -29.68
C LEU A 599 -0.68 26.96 -29.92
N VAL A 600 -0.10 26.13 -29.07
CA VAL A 600 -0.06 24.67 -29.22
C VAL A 600 -0.77 24.03 -28.02
N GLU A 601 -1.46 22.92 -28.25
CA GLU A 601 -2.09 22.16 -27.18
C GLU A 601 -1.04 21.45 -26.32
N ILE A 602 -1.22 21.45 -24.99
CA ILE A 602 -0.25 20.88 -24.04
C ILE A 602 -0.03 19.38 -24.32
N HIS A 603 -1.07 18.64 -24.69
CA HIS A 603 -0.97 17.22 -25.00
C HIS A 603 -0.22 16.94 -26.31
N ALA A 604 -0.08 17.93 -27.20
CA ALA A 604 0.70 17.84 -28.42
C ALA A 604 2.21 17.98 -28.18
N TYR A 605 2.61 18.49 -27.00
CA TYR A 605 3.99 18.81 -26.67
C TYR A 605 4.96 17.61 -26.69
N PRO A 606 4.63 16.43 -26.14
CA PRO A 606 5.51 15.25 -26.24
C PRO A 606 5.70 14.78 -27.68
N TRP A 607 4.63 14.84 -28.48
CA TRP A 607 4.66 14.49 -29.89
C TRP A 607 5.51 15.48 -30.68
N LEU A 608 5.50 16.75 -30.29
CA LEU A 608 6.35 17.78 -30.87
C LEU A 608 7.83 17.51 -30.59
N TRP A 609 8.17 17.11 -29.36
CA TRP A 609 9.51 16.64 -29.02
C TRP A 609 9.93 15.47 -29.91
N LEU A 610 9.09 14.45 -30.06
CA LEU A 610 9.38 13.30 -30.94
C LEU A 610 9.61 13.72 -32.39
N ASN A 611 8.77 14.59 -32.93
CA ASN A 611 8.94 15.10 -34.29
C ASN A 611 10.29 15.81 -34.46
N VAL A 612 10.62 16.73 -33.55
CA VAL A 612 11.82 17.55 -33.58
C VAL A 612 13.09 16.73 -33.34
N THR A 613 13.08 15.80 -32.40
CA THR A 613 14.21 14.90 -32.14
C THR A 613 14.46 13.94 -33.32
N CYS A 614 13.40 13.41 -33.94
CA CYS A 614 13.51 12.55 -35.11
C CYS A 614 13.71 13.32 -36.44
N ARG A 615 13.63 14.66 -36.40
CA ARG A 615 13.67 15.55 -37.58
C ARG A 615 12.68 15.14 -38.67
N ARG A 616 11.51 14.64 -38.26
CA ARG A 616 10.44 14.14 -39.16
C ARG A 616 9.08 14.46 -38.56
N ASP A 617 8.10 14.75 -39.42
CA ASP A 617 6.70 14.93 -39.02
C ASP A 617 6.05 13.56 -38.76
N LEU A 618 6.47 12.86 -37.70
CA LEU A 618 5.91 11.56 -37.32
C LEU A 618 4.43 11.70 -36.93
N PHE A 619 4.10 12.78 -36.24
CA PHE A 619 2.75 13.13 -35.79
C PHE A 619 2.30 14.46 -36.39
N ARG A 620 1.03 14.55 -36.82
CA ARG A 620 0.45 15.80 -37.29
C ARG A 620 0.01 16.64 -36.10
N ILE A 621 0.64 17.79 -35.92
CA ILE A 621 0.37 18.69 -34.80
C ILE A 621 -0.23 19.98 -35.36
N TYR A 622 -1.37 20.40 -34.83
CA TYR A 622 -2.06 21.61 -35.23
C TYR A 622 -1.84 22.72 -34.20
N CYS A 623 -1.78 23.97 -34.66
CA CYS A 623 -1.56 25.13 -33.81
C CYS A 623 -2.31 26.36 -34.32
N PHE A 624 -2.54 27.35 -33.45
CA PHE A 624 -3.04 28.65 -33.87
C PHE A 624 -1.90 29.65 -33.95
N ARG A 625 -1.83 30.43 -35.04
CA ARG A 625 -0.80 31.46 -35.19
C ARG A 625 -1.14 32.71 -34.39
N ILE A 626 -0.18 33.26 -33.64
CA ILE A 626 -0.30 34.49 -32.86
C ILE A 626 0.32 35.64 -33.65
N GLY A 627 -0.47 36.67 -33.96
CA GLY A 627 -0.03 37.89 -34.64
C GLY A 627 0.54 38.96 -33.70
N LEU A 628 1.10 40.03 -34.30
CA LEU A 628 1.83 41.15 -33.68
C LEU A 628 1.12 41.93 -32.54
N ARG A 629 -0.11 41.57 -32.18
CA ARG A 629 -0.88 42.17 -31.07
C ARG A 629 -1.43 41.14 -30.08
N GLY A 630 -0.86 39.94 -30.02
CA GLY A 630 -1.38 38.84 -29.20
C GLY A 630 -2.71 38.28 -29.71
N ARG A 631 -2.95 38.40 -31.03
CA ARG A 631 -4.19 37.96 -31.70
C ARG A 631 -3.98 36.56 -32.26
N THR A 632 -4.86 35.64 -31.95
CA THR A 632 -4.83 34.27 -32.48
C THR A 632 -5.51 34.20 -33.85
N SER A 633 -4.99 33.37 -34.74
CA SER A 633 -5.66 33.01 -36.00
C SER A 633 -6.96 32.26 -35.68
N ALA A 634 -7.97 32.45 -36.52
CA ALA A 634 -9.21 31.68 -36.42
C ALA A 634 -9.02 30.22 -36.86
N ASP A 635 -8.13 30.00 -37.82
CA ASP A 635 -7.88 28.70 -38.43
C ASP A 635 -6.64 28.03 -37.81
N MET A 636 -6.74 26.73 -37.57
CA MET A 636 -5.61 25.88 -37.18
C MET A 636 -4.69 25.63 -38.37
N GLU A 637 -3.38 25.78 -38.16
CA GLU A 637 -2.35 25.49 -39.15
C GLU A 637 -1.52 24.26 -38.70
N LEU A 638 -1.09 23.45 -39.66
CA LEU A 638 -0.20 22.31 -39.38
C LEU A 638 1.20 22.84 -39.03
N LEU A 639 1.67 22.51 -37.84
CA LEU A 639 2.99 22.88 -37.35
C LEU A 639 4.03 21.90 -37.90
N ARG A 640 4.90 22.36 -38.80
CA ARG A 640 5.94 21.51 -39.40
C ARG A 640 7.16 21.46 -38.49
N CYS A 641 7.80 20.30 -38.41
CA CYS A 641 9.04 20.10 -37.68
C CYS A 641 10.16 21.05 -38.16
N ALA A 642 10.17 21.44 -39.43
CA ALA A 642 11.17 22.35 -39.99
C ALA A 642 11.11 23.77 -39.40
N ASP A 643 9.96 24.16 -38.83
CA ASP A 643 9.75 25.52 -38.31
C ASP A 643 10.25 25.68 -36.86
N ILE A 644 10.66 24.57 -36.22
CA ILE A 644 10.98 24.49 -34.79
C ILE A 644 12.33 23.78 -34.59
N ALA A 645 13.24 24.46 -33.90
CA ALA A 645 14.48 23.87 -33.42
C ALA A 645 14.29 23.21 -32.04
N PRO A 646 15.09 22.20 -31.66
CA PRO A 646 15.02 21.57 -30.34
C PRO A 646 15.21 22.57 -29.18
N THR A 647 16.01 23.61 -29.40
CA THR A 647 16.25 24.68 -28.42
C THR A 647 14.97 25.45 -28.10
N ASP A 648 14.11 25.65 -29.10
CA ASP A 648 12.90 26.45 -28.98
C ASP A 648 11.86 25.77 -28.08
N LEU A 649 11.90 24.42 -28.03
CA LEU A 649 11.10 23.62 -27.10
C LEU A 649 11.56 23.74 -25.65
N VAL A 650 12.69 24.38 -25.37
CA VAL A 650 13.18 24.61 -24.01
C VAL A 650 13.16 26.09 -23.68
N THR A 651 13.64 26.96 -24.58
CA THR A 651 13.83 28.39 -24.29
C THR A 651 12.63 29.26 -24.64
N ASP A 652 11.85 28.87 -25.65
CA ASP A 652 10.85 29.75 -26.27
C ASP A 652 9.40 29.37 -25.92
N ILE A 653 9.23 28.65 -24.79
CA ILE A 653 7.92 28.32 -24.25
C ILE A 653 7.54 29.32 -23.17
N SER A 654 6.36 29.92 -23.31
CA SER A 654 5.82 30.87 -22.33
C SER A 654 4.31 30.79 -22.23
N LEU A 655 3.74 31.51 -21.27
CA LEU A 655 2.33 31.87 -21.26
C LEU A 655 2.24 33.39 -21.38
N GLN A 656 1.52 33.86 -22.38
CA GLN A 656 1.25 35.29 -22.58
C GLN A 656 -0.26 35.51 -22.53
N PRO A 657 -0.72 36.60 -21.91
CA PRO A 657 -2.13 36.94 -21.96
C PRO A 657 -2.56 37.23 -23.40
N LEU A 658 -3.75 36.77 -23.77
CA LEU A 658 -4.30 36.92 -25.12
C LEU A 658 -5.43 37.96 -25.12
N GLN A 659 -5.54 38.74 -26.21
CA GLN A 659 -6.58 39.76 -26.39
C GLN A 659 -7.44 39.45 -27.61
N TRP A 660 -8.76 39.57 -27.44
CA TRP A 660 -9.76 39.28 -28.47
C TRP A 660 -10.43 40.57 -28.99
N THR A 661 -10.90 40.57 -30.25
CA THR A 661 -11.75 41.65 -30.77
C THR A 661 -13.09 41.12 -31.26
N HIS A 662 -14.19 41.63 -30.71
CA HIS A 662 -15.49 41.55 -31.37
C HIS A 662 -15.38 42.23 -32.75
N ARG A 663 -15.44 41.47 -33.84
CA ARG A 663 -15.98 42.05 -35.08
C ARG A 663 -17.44 42.40 -34.78
N ARG A 664 -17.73 43.69 -34.57
CA ARG A 664 -19.08 44.19 -34.84
C ARG A 664 -19.30 43.93 -36.33
N GLN A 665 -20.20 43.00 -36.65
CA GLN A 665 -20.75 42.89 -38.00
C GLN A 665 -21.49 44.18 -38.34
#